data_AF-A0A8K0W6D3-F1
#
_entry.id   AF-A0A8K0W6D3-F1
#
_cell.length_a   1.000
_cell.length_b   1.000
_cell.length_c   1.000
_cell.angle_alpha   90.00
_cell.angle_beta   90.00
_cell.angle_gamma   90.00
#
_symmetry.space_group_name_H-M   'P 1'
#
loop_
_entity.id
_entity.type
_entity.pdbx_description
1 polymer ?
#
loop_
_entity_poly.entity_id
_entity_poly.type
_entity_poly.pdbx_seq_one_letter_code
_entity_poly.pdbx_strand_id
1 'polypeptide(L)'
;MSFSSKFLLIALVCLLLADRASAFGAGEVAGNSEFNGYVWRHGDIAEALRYLPVSFVTHYRFSALERRQIYFGNWLRDFSQIIDTTGLDTVPEPVLRAIVSILGFMEFGFATDEFDVTRERLGCYTHVEHIDNPKGYPDNAKNIDERLRGPVDPRELEFDPRTGMKNYIANSGKGWDTSADYVTRQLRECIKLGREGTPKAKKEAFIHLGAALHTLEDFSAHSNFTELCLHELGEEDVFAFVGEACRVRTLGWRGRMVPPIVTGTFGMLDIFHSLLGEADDMAVLQCKGSLENLEDEMNIGEIAFQHLFDLVKAAITAISKLASDSTIKDPIMQQLETVGVLFQKAEEEKKSTTVESSLDANQLWQTIEPIFYLHDRIKKWIQERTEQHDAEPLSEDSSSQLGKYTDQLVFKYLSLMIESSIMQLRNALKAAKERVDAEAAKSTSAEVYLDGDGSDPSHSDISKDHFSNVLNQPAGLVSTVTTNWTTQQVVKCWDDKFRDEEDTIRQILTIMHHPAFPRHKTPIQKYMFDAVEEWWHHNSDSEKSTIRGMLTKESVRNRQHENHTLTLKDLEGKRKGVASFPGSRPKLKQKPAKPSPLTWAVDTAKSDAKWVFGAVKRGVRDPVAAVGFLVGGLYMFFAQILMAILRVFGGGKVRRE
;
A
#
# COMPACT_ATOMS: atom_id res chain seq x y z
N MET A 1 -33.93 -30.83 -11.56
CA MET A 1 -32.80 -29.97 -11.16
C MET A 1 -32.89 -29.68 -9.68
N SER A 2 -31.83 -29.99 -8.93
CA SER A 2 -31.75 -29.79 -7.48
C SER A 2 -31.96 -28.33 -7.12
N PHE A 3 -32.49 -28.06 -5.93
CA PHE A 3 -32.61 -26.71 -5.35
C PHE A 3 -31.24 -25.97 -5.38
N SER A 4 -30.16 -26.72 -5.23
CA SER A 4 -28.76 -26.26 -5.33
C SER A 4 -28.40 -25.73 -6.72
N SER A 5 -28.92 -26.33 -7.80
CA SER A 5 -28.67 -25.90 -9.18
C SER A 5 -29.41 -24.60 -9.54
N LYS A 6 -30.56 -24.34 -8.93
CA LYS A 6 -31.31 -23.09 -9.11
C LYS A 6 -30.67 -21.94 -8.33
N PHE A 7 -30.16 -22.22 -7.13
CA PHE A 7 -29.43 -21.25 -6.33
C PHE A 7 -28.11 -20.84 -6.98
N LEU A 8 -27.38 -21.80 -7.56
CA LEU A 8 -26.16 -21.52 -8.33
C LEU A 8 -26.46 -20.64 -9.56
N LEU A 9 -27.55 -20.92 -10.28
CA LEU A 9 -27.95 -20.13 -11.45
C LEU A 9 -28.39 -18.72 -11.06
N ILE A 10 -29.14 -18.56 -9.96
CA ILE A 10 -29.55 -17.25 -9.44
C ILE A 10 -28.33 -16.47 -8.94
N ALA A 11 -27.41 -17.11 -8.22
CA ALA A 11 -26.15 -16.49 -7.79
C ALA A 11 -25.28 -16.06 -9.00
N LEU A 12 -25.23 -16.88 -10.06
CA LEU A 12 -24.53 -16.54 -11.30
C LEU A 12 -25.19 -15.35 -12.02
N VAL A 13 -26.52 -15.32 -12.07
CA VAL A 13 -27.29 -14.21 -12.65
C VAL A 13 -27.14 -12.94 -11.82
N CYS A 14 -27.12 -13.03 -10.49
CA CYS A 14 -26.85 -11.89 -9.59
C CYS A 14 -25.40 -11.41 -9.69
N LEU A 15 -24.42 -12.30 -9.94
CA LEU A 15 -23.03 -11.91 -10.24
C LEU A 15 -22.90 -11.23 -11.60
N LEU A 16 -23.71 -11.63 -12.58
CA LEU A 16 -23.76 -10.99 -13.91
C LEU A 16 -24.52 -9.65 -13.91
N LEU A 17 -25.32 -9.38 -12.87
CA LEU A 17 -26.12 -8.16 -12.70
C LEU A 17 -25.61 -7.24 -11.58
N ALA A 18 -24.53 -7.61 -10.89
CA ALA A 18 -23.88 -6.72 -9.93
C ALA A 18 -23.13 -5.64 -10.72
N ASP A 19 -23.60 -4.40 -10.63
CA ASP A 19 -22.89 -3.26 -11.19
C ASP A 19 -21.50 -3.16 -10.55
N ARG A 20 -20.49 -2.98 -11.41
CA ARG A 20 -19.09 -2.83 -11.02
C ARG A 20 -18.90 -1.43 -10.45
N ALA A 21 -19.01 -1.31 -9.13
CA ALA A 21 -18.56 -0.12 -8.43
C ALA A 21 -17.08 -0.29 -8.08
N SER A 22 -16.28 0.74 -8.36
CA SER A 22 -14.83 0.68 -8.17
C SER A 22 -14.36 1.64 -7.09
N ALA A 23 -13.44 1.18 -6.23
CA ALA A 23 -13.13 1.91 -4.99
C ALA A 23 -11.67 1.83 -4.51
N PHE A 24 -10.72 1.21 -5.22
CA PHE A 24 -9.33 1.12 -4.75
C PHE A 24 -8.30 1.65 -5.73
N GLY A 25 -7.39 2.47 -5.18
CA GLY A 25 -6.29 3.09 -5.91
C GLY A 25 -4.97 2.34 -5.79
N ALA A 26 -4.85 1.27 -4.98
CA ALA A 26 -3.57 0.57 -4.86
C ALA A 26 -3.19 -0.24 -6.12
N GLY A 27 -1.90 -0.58 -6.19
CA GLY A 27 -1.26 -1.24 -7.31
C GLY A 27 -0.64 -0.26 -8.31
N GLU A 28 -0.05 -0.81 -9.36
CA GLU A 28 0.44 -0.06 -10.52
C GLU A 28 -0.08 -0.68 -11.82
N VAL A 29 -0.25 0.14 -12.85
CA VAL A 29 -0.48 -0.41 -14.18
C VAL A 29 0.80 -1.08 -14.66
N ALA A 30 0.70 -2.37 -15.02
CA ALA A 30 1.83 -3.17 -15.47
C ALA A 30 2.73 -2.38 -16.44
N GLY A 31 4.04 -2.37 -16.21
CA GLY A 31 4.97 -1.49 -16.92
C GLY A 31 5.01 -1.68 -18.44
N ASN A 32 4.57 -2.84 -18.93
CA ASN A 32 4.43 -3.19 -20.35
C ASN A 32 3.05 -2.85 -20.93
N SER A 33 2.09 -2.43 -20.10
CA SER A 33 0.75 -2.04 -20.54
C SER A 33 0.80 -0.73 -21.30
N GLU A 34 0.06 -0.67 -22.40
CA GLU A 34 -0.05 0.52 -23.23
C GLU A 34 -0.81 1.66 -22.52
N PHE A 35 -1.54 1.35 -21.43
CA PHE A 35 -2.21 2.31 -20.56
C PHE A 35 -1.26 3.01 -19.56
N ASN A 36 -0.04 2.51 -19.37
CA ASN A 36 0.90 3.04 -18.38
C ASN A 36 1.19 4.53 -18.64
N GLY A 37 1.01 5.36 -17.60
CA GLY A 37 1.22 6.80 -17.66
C GLY A 37 0.06 7.61 -18.24
N TYR A 38 -1.08 6.98 -18.56
CA TYR A 38 -2.32 7.68 -18.91
C TYR A 38 -3.36 7.62 -17.81
N VAL A 39 -3.40 6.48 -17.11
CA VAL A 39 -4.27 6.20 -15.98
C VAL A 39 -3.41 6.08 -14.72
N TRP A 40 -4.03 6.30 -13.56
CA TRP A 40 -3.29 6.46 -12.31
C TRP A 40 -3.86 5.62 -11.18
N ARG A 41 -2.97 4.85 -10.57
CA ARG A 41 -3.07 4.23 -9.24
C ARG A 41 -1.96 4.79 -8.33
N HIS A 42 -2.01 4.52 -7.03
CA HIS A 42 -0.98 4.96 -6.08
C HIS A 42 0.42 4.48 -6.46
N GLY A 43 0.57 3.26 -6.98
CA GLY A 43 1.84 2.75 -7.49
C GLY A 43 2.35 3.54 -8.70
N ASP A 44 1.45 3.93 -9.62
CA ASP A 44 1.80 4.78 -10.76
C ASP A 44 2.21 6.20 -10.30
N ILE A 45 1.58 6.73 -9.24
CA ILE A 45 1.91 8.04 -8.66
C ILE A 45 3.29 8.01 -8.00
N ALA A 46 3.63 6.91 -7.31
CA ALA A 46 4.95 6.72 -6.68
C ALA A 46 6.10 6.78 -7.70
N GLU A 47 5.84 6.55 -8.98
CA GLU A 47 6.83 6.72 -10.03
C GLU A 47 7.25 8.19 -10.24
N ALA A 48 6.51 9.19 -9.73
CA ALA A 48 6.99 10.57 -9.67
C ALA A 48 8.33 10.69 -8.91
N LEU A 49 8.59 9.80 -7.94
CA LEU A 49 9.82 9.76 -7.16
C LEU A 49 11.05 9.41 -8.00
N ARG A 50 10.88 8.79 -9.19
CA ARG A 50 12.00 8.43 -10.09
C ARG A 50 12.75 9.67 -10.58
N TYR A 51 12.08 10.82 -10.62
CA TYR A 51 12.62 12.10 -11.07
C TYR A 51 13.25 12.94 -9.95
N LEU A 52 13.31 12.40 -8.73
CA LEU A 52 13.73 13.15 -7.55
C LEU A 52 15.04 12.65 -6.96
N PRO A 53 15.82 13.54 -6.32
CA PRO A 53 17.00 13.14 -5.60
C PRO A 53 16.61 12.68 -4.19
N VAL A 54 17.29 11.65 -3.68
CA VAL A 54 17.24 11.25 -2.26
C VAL A 54 18.04 12.21 -1.37
N SER A 55 18.82 13.12 -1.98
CA SER A 55 19.52 14.23 -1.34
C SER A 55 19.90 15.29 -2.40
N PHE A 56 19.52 16.54 -2.17
CA PHE A 56 19.89 17.70 -2.98
C PHE A 56 21.37 18.07 -2.87
N VAL A 57 22.09 17.56 -1.86
CA VAL A 57 23.55 17.74 -1.73
C VAL A 57 24.29 16.79 -2.69
N THR A 58 23.91 15.51 -2.70
CA THR A 58 24.57 14.50 -3.54
C THR A 58 24.02 14.45 -4.96
N HIS A 59 22.78 14.90 -5.15
CA HIS A 59 21.98 14.73 -6.36
C HIS A 59 21.71 13.27 -6.75
N TYR A 60 21.93 12.29 -5.86
CA TYR A 60 21.64 10.90 -6.18
C TYR A 60 20.15 10.67 -6.31
N ARG A 61 19.71 9.99 -7.38
CA ARG A 61 18.31 9.59 -7.55
C ARG A 61 17.88 8.57 -6.49
N PHE A 62 16.58 8.55 -6.17
CA PHE A 62 15.97 7.43 -5.45
C PHE A 62 16.22 6.11 -6.23
N SER A 63 16.69 5.07 -5.55
CA SER A 63 16.76 3.73 -6.16
C SER A 63 15.37 3.12 -6.31
N ALA A 64 15.23 2.09 -7.15
CA ALA A 64 13.96 1.36 -7.30
C ALA A 64 13.46 0.80 -5.96
N LEU A 65 14.36 0.21 -5.16
CA LEU A 65 14.04 -0.30 -3.83
C LEU A 65 13.57 0.82 -2.87
N GLU A 66 14.21 1.99 -2.87
CA GLU A 66 13.77 3.11 -2.02
C GLU A 66 12.38 3.63 -2.43
N ARG A 67 12.06 3.69 -3.72
CA ARG A 67 10.71 4.04 -4.19
C ARG A 67 9.67 3.01 -3.76
N ARG A 68 9.98 1.72 -3.91
CA ARG A 68 9.10 0.63 -3.44
C ARG A 68 8.88 0.66 -1.93
N GLN A 69 9.87 1.04 -1.13
CA GLN A 69 9.71 1.22 0.32
C GLN A 69 8.78 2.38 0.65
N ILE A 70 8.90 3.52 -0.06
CA ILE A 70 7.97 4.64 0.10
C ILE A 70 6.56 4.21 -0.29
N TYR A 71 6.41 3.52 -1.43
CA TYR A 71 5.12 3.02 -1.88
C TYR A 71 4.53 1.98 -0.91
N PHE A 72 5.33 1.11 -0.29
CA PHE A 72 4.84 0.19 0.75
C PHE A 72 4.18 0.92 1.93
N GLY A 73 4.73 2.06 2.36
CA GLY A 73 4.10 2.88 3.39
C GLY A 73 2.74 3.48 2.98
N ASN A 74 2.59 3.80 1.69
CA ASN A 74 1.35 4.26 1.08
C ASN A 74 0.33 3.10 1.00
N TRP A 75 0.74 1.99 0.38
CA TRP A 75 -0.03 0.75 0.23
C TRP A 75 -0.54 0.17 1.55
N LEU A 76 0.20 0.33 2.66
CA LEU A 76 -0.30 -0.11 3.96
C LEU A 76 -1.53 0.67 4.45
N ARG A 77 -1.76 1.90 3.99
CA ARG A 77 -2.94 2.71 4.36
C ARG A 77 -4.17 2.20 3.65
N ASP A 78 -4.07 2.06 2.34
CA ASP A 78 -4.98 1.33 1.47
C ASP A 78 -5.46 0.01 2.13
N PHE A 79 -4.53 -0.86 2.51
CA PHE A 79 -4.87 -2.15 3.11
C PHE A 79 -5.28 -2.10 4.59
N SER A 80 -5.09 -0.98 5.28
CA SER A 80 -5.55 -0.82 6.66
C SER A 80 -7.08 -0.81 6.75
N GLN A 81 -7.77 -0.47 5.65
CA GLN A 81 -9.23 -0.52 5.50
C GLN A 81 -9.82 -1.91 5.80
N ILE A 82 -9.04 -2.99 5.64
CA ILE A 82 -9.43 -4.36 6.01
C ILE A 82 -9.60 -4.50 7.53
N ILE A 83 -8.79 -3.75 8.30
CA ILE A 83 -8.79 -3.76 9.75
C ILE A 83 -9.77 -2.68 10.26
N ASP A 84 -11.05 -2.88 9.94
CA ASP A 84 -12.18 -2.06 10.41
C ASP A 84 -13.19 -2.92 11.20
N THR A 85 -14.17 -2.26 11.83
CA THR A 85 -15.30 -2.86 12.56
C THR A 85 -15.86 -4.11 11.89
N THR A 86 -16.20 -4.04 10.60
CA THR A 86 -16.76 -5.16 9.84
C THR A 86 -15.80 -6.35 9.74
N GLY A 87 -14.54 -6.06 9.38
CA GLY A 87 -13.51 -7.10 9.22
C GLY A 87 -13.26 -7.81 10.53
N LEU A 88 -13.10 -7.03 11.61
CA LEU A 88 -12.77 -7.50 12.95
C LEU A 88 -13.92 -8.22 13.65
N ASP A 89 -15.18 -7.89 13.34
CA ASP A 89 -16.36 -8.61 13.83
C ASP A 89 -16.43 -10.06 13.30
N THR A 90 -15.79 -10.32 12.16
CA THR A 90 -15.91 -11.61 11.46
C THR A 90 -14.61 -12.42 11.49
N VAL A 91 -13.45 -11.76 11.44
CA VAL A 91 -12.15 -12.39 11.32
C VAL A 91 -11.17 -11.78 12.32
N PRO A 92 -10.42 -12.59 13.10
CA PRO A 92 -9.42 -12.06 14.03
C PRO A 92 -8.33 -11.23 13.31
N GLU A 93 -7.93 -10.11 13.90
CA GLU A 93 -6.89 -9.20 13.37
C GLU A 93 -5.64 -9.90 12.85
N PRO A 94 -5.04 -10.89 13.54
CA PRO A 94 -3.79 -11.44 13.06
C PRO A 94 -3.97 -12.30 11.80
N VAL A 95 -5.18 -12.81 11.52
CA VAL A 95 -5.49 -13.50 10.25
C VAL A 95 -5.60 -12.49 9.13
N LEU A 96 -6.33 -11.39 9.34
CA LEU A 96 -6.43 -10.29 8.36
C LEU A 96 -5.05 -9.72 8.04
N ARG A 97 -4.21 -9.48 9.05
CA ARG A 97 -2.85 -9.02 8.84
C ARG A 97 -1.99 -10.04 8.09
N ALA A 98 -2.13 -11.33 8.36
CA ALA A 98 -1.41 -12.37 7.60
C ALA A 98 -1.81 -12.38 6.12
N ILE A 99 -3.09 -12.16 5.81
CA ILE A 99 -3.58 -11.99 4.42
C ILE A 99 -2.89 -10.79 3.78
N VAL A 100 -2.88 -9.64 4.46
CA VAL A 100 -2.18 -8.43 3.97
C VAL A 100 -0.68 -8.70 3.77
N SER A 101 -0.01 -9.44 4.67
CA SER A 101 1.40 -9.81 4.47
C SER A 101 1.64 -10.62 3.18
N ILE A 102 0.70 -11.51 2.83
CA ILE A 102 0.80 -12.31 1.60
C ILE A 102 0.55 -11.45 0.37
N LEU A 103 -0.43 -10.54 0.42
CA LEU A 103 -0.68 -9.60 -0.67
C LEU A 103 0.51 -8.65 -0.87
N GLY A 104 1.09 -8.14 0.22
CA GLY A 104 2.32 -7.36 0.18
C GLY A 104 3.51 -8.15 -0.38
N PHE A 105 3.62 -9.44 -0.05
CA PHE A 105 4.63 -10.31 -0.67
C PHE A 105 4.47 -10.40 -2.19
N MET A 106 3.24 -10.58 -2.68
CA MET A 106 2.93 -10.67 -4.10
C MET A 106 3.23 -9.36 -4.84
N GLU A 107 2.89 -8.22 -4.23
CA GLU A 107 3.10 -6.89 -4.82
C GLU A 107 4.57 -6.47 -4.83
N PHE A 108 5.25 -6.60 -3.68
CA PHE A 108 6.60 -6.03 -3.51
C PHE A 108 7.71 -7.04 -3.82
N GLY A 109 7.40 -8.34 -3.84
CA GLY A 109 8.37 -9.42 -3.93
C GLY A 109 9.22 -9.57 -2.66
N PHE A 110 8.76 -9.04 -1.53
CA PHE A 110 9.41 -9.10 -0.22
C PHE A 110 8.35 -9.08 0.89
N ALA A 111 8.65 -9.67 2.06
CA ALA A 111 7.71 -9.76 3.18
C ALA A 111 8.32 -9.49 4.56
N THR A 112 9.60 -9.12 4.63
CA THR A 112 10.35 -8.94 5.88
C THR A 112 11.17 -7.64 5.91
N ASP A 113 11.64 -7.28 7.11
CA ASP A 113 12.43 -6.06 7.38
C ASP A 113 11.68 -4.78 6.96
N GLU A 114 12.05 -4.12 5.87
CA GLU A 114 11.35 -2.94 5.35
C GLU A 114 9.93 -3.23 4.82
N PHE A 115 9.62 -4.48 4.45
CA PHE A 115 8.32 -4.90 3.91
C PHE A 115 7.51 -5.76 4.91
N ASP A 116 7.94 -5.79 6.18
CA ASP A 116 7.22 -6.52 7.24
C ASP A 116 5.91 -5.81 7.60
N VAL A 117 4.78 -6.49 7.41
CA VAL A 117 3.44 -6.02 7.78
C VAL A 117 3.20 -6.31 9.27
N THR A 118 3.69 -5.40 10.10
CA THR A 118 3.50 -5.45 11.56
C THR A 118 2.14 -4.86 11.95
N ARG A 119 1.67 -5.19 13.16
CA ARG A 119 0.41 -4.64 13.70
C ARG A 119 0.46 -3.11 13.78
N GLU A 120 1.63 -2.55 14.08
CA GLU A 120 1.86 -1.11 14.19
C GLU A 120 1.97 -0.43 12.83
N ARG A 121 2.62 -1.06 11.85
CA ARG A 121 2.74 -0.51 10.48
C ARG A 121 1.44 -0.59 9.68
N LEU A 122 0.65 -1.66 9.86
CA LEU A 122 -0.67 -1.79 9.22
C LEU A 122 -1.72 -0.93 9.94
N GLY A 123 -1.71 -0.89 11.27
CA GLY A 123 -2.68 -0.13 12.03
C GLY A 123 -4.11 -0.67 11.91
N CYS A 124 -5.09 0.22 12.04
CA CYS A 124 -6.50 -0.01 11.73
C CYS A 124 -6.97 1.05 10.76
N TYR A 125 -8.11 0.82 10.11
CA TYR A 125 -8.77 1.83 9.31
C TYR A 125 -9.02 3.11 10.12
N THR A 126 -8.61 4.25 9.56
CA THR A 126 -9.01 5.55 10.09
C THR A 126 -9.33 6.53 8.96
N HIS A 127 -10.48 7.18 9.06
CA HIS A 127 -10.94 8.18 8.08
C HIS A 127 -9.90 9.27 7.78
N VAL A 128 -9.08 9.65 8.76
CA VAL A 128 -8.07 10.71 8.58
C VAL A 128 -6.96 10.31 7.60
N GLU A 129 -6.73 9.02 7.40
CA GLU A 129 -5.72 8.49 6.47
C GLU A 129 -6.14 8.65 5.01
N HIS A 130 -7.44 8.59 4.74
CA HIS A 130 -8.05 8.64 3.41
C HIS A 130 -8.82 9.94 3.13
N ILE A 131 -8.87 10.84 4.12
CA ILE A 131 -9.73 12.04 4.07
C ILE A 131 -11.22 11.67 3.96
N ASP A 132 -11.62 10.49 4.42
CA ASP A 132 -13.01 10.05 4.38
C ASP A 132 -13.90 10.87 5.31
N ASN A 133 -15.17 10.98 4.93
CA ASN A 133 -16.21 11.55 5.74
C ASN A 133 -16.64 10.55 6.82
N PRO A 134 -16.46 10.86 8.12
CA PRO A 134 -16.76 9.91 9.18
C PRO A 134 -18.26 9.78 9.49
N LYS A 135 -19.15 10.53 8.80
CA LYS A 135 -20.59 10.49 9.04
C LYS A 135 -21.13 9.05 8.92
N GLY A 136 -21.81 8.61 9.98
CA GLY A 136 -22.42 7.27 10.05
C GLY A 136 -21.52 6.18 10.61
N TYR A 137 -20.26 6.48 10.97
CA TYR A 137 -19.37 5.51 11.58
C TYR A 137 -19.86 5.06 12.97
N PRO A 138 -19.74 3.76 13.35
CA PRO A 138 -20.29 3.25 14.60
C PRO A 138 -19.63 3.85 15.86
N ASP A 139 -20.43 4.39 16.78
CA ASP A 139 -19.95 4.96 18.05
C ASP A 139 -19.24 3.93 18.95
N ASN A 140 -19.56 2.65 18.79
CA ASN A 140 -19.02 1.54 19.58
C ASN A 140 -17.79 0.88 18.93
N ALA A 141 -17.21 1.43 17.87
CA ALA A 141 -16.07 0.83 17.16
C ALA A 141 -14.88 0.50 18.09
N LYS A 142 -14.61 1.36 19.07
CA LYS A 142 -13.56 1.12 20.09
C LYS A 142 -13.78 -0.09 20.98
N ASN A 143 -15.01 -0.61 21.07
CA ASN A 143 -15.29 -1.84 21.79
C ASN A 143 -14.84 -3.09 21.00
N ILE A 144 -14.66 -2.96 19.67
CA ILE A 144 -14.18 -4.02 18.78
C ILE A 144 -12.64 -4.03 18.79
N ASP A 145 -12.00 -2.89 18.49
CA ASP A 145 -10.55 -2.69 18.66
C ASP A 145 -10.28 -1.25 19.14
N GLU A 146 -9.48 -1.12 20.20
CA GLU A 146 -9.20 0.16 20.86
C GLU A 146 -8.56 1.23 19.95
N ARG A 147 -7.92 0.80 18.85
CA ARG A 147 -7.25 1.65 17.87
C ARG A 147 -8.22 2.32 16.89
N LEU A 148 -9.44 1.80 16.77
CA LEU A 148 -10.47 2.36 15.88
C LEU A 148 -10.96 3.74 16.38
N ARG A 149 -11.62 4.47 15.48
CA ARG A 149 -12.15 5.81 15.77
C ARG A 149 -13.17 5.76 16.91
N GLY A 150 -13.20 6.80 17.74
CA GLY A 150 -14.29 7.01 18.69
C GLY A 150 -15.54 7.60 18.01
N PRO A 151 -16.56 7.96 18.81
CA PRO A 151 -17.77 8.63 18.31
C PRO A 151 -17.45 9.89 17.50
N VAL A 152 -18.25 10.12 16.48
CA VAL A 152 -18.16 11.28 15.57
C VAL A 152 -18.71 12.52 16.27
N ASP A 153 -17.90 13.57 16.37
CA ASP A 153 -18.40 14.86 16.86
C ASP A 153 -19.16 15.57 15.73
N PRO A 154 -20.45 15.91 15.87
CA PRO A 154 -21.21 16.56 14.80
C PRO A 154 -20.54 17.82 14.23
N ARG A 155 -19.74 18.53 15.04
CA ARG A 155 -19.01 19.73 14.61
C ARG A 155 -17.92 19.41 13.58
N GLU A 156 -17.38 18.19 13.56
CA GLU A 156 -16.38 17.78 12.56
C GLU A 156 -16.99 17.66 11.15
N LEU A 157 -18.31 17.47 11.06
CA LEU A 157 -19.08 17.42 9.81
C LEU A 157 -19.54 18.80 9.31
N GLU A 158 -19.33 19.86 10.09
CA GLU A 158 -19.62 21.24 9.68
C GLU A 158 -18.53 21.79 8.74
N PHE A 159 -18.82 22.90 8.07
CA PHE A 159 -17.85 23.60 7.22
C PHE A 159 -17.04 24.62 8.03
N ASP A 160 -15.73 24.64 7.81
CA ASP A 160 -14.89 25.73 8.28
C ASP A 160 -15.11 26.97 7.38
N PRO A 161 -15.64 28.09 7.89
CA PRO A 161 -15.88 29.30 7.10
C PRO A 161 -14.59 29.95 6.58
N ARG A 162 -13.41 29.57 7.10
CA ARG A 162 -12.13 30.13 6.65
C ARG A 162 -11.55 29.43 5.44
N THR A 163 -11.84 28.15 5.28
CA THR A 163 -11.24 27.30 4.24
C THR A 163 -12.27 26.79 3.23
N GLY A 164 -13.57 26.78 3.60
CA GLY A 164 -14.64 26.23 2.77
C GLY A 164 -14.63 24.71 2.70
N MET A 165 -13.95 24.04 3.62
CA MET A 165 -13.80 22.59 3.69
C MET A 165 -14.52 22.04 4.92
N LYS A 166 -14.88 20.76 4.91
CA LYS A 166 -15.35 20.06 6.12
C LYS A 166 -14.28 20.10 7.23
N ASN A 167 -14.72 20.23 8.48
CA ASN A 167 -13.85 20.43 9.63
C ASN A 167 -12.89 19.26 9.89
N TYR A 168 -13.26 18.01 9.55
CA TYR A 168 -12.39 16.84 9.68
C TYR A 168 -11.19 16.83 8.70
N ILE A 169 -11.17 17.69 7.67
CA ILE A 169 -10.10 17.68 6.66
C ILE A 169 -8.84 18.35 7.21
N ALA A 170 -8.95 19.61 7.64
CA ALA A 170 -7.78 20.41 8.03
C ALA A 170 -8.00 21.42 9.18
N ASN A 171 -9.14 21.38 9.88
CA ASN A 171 -9.42 22.30 11.00
C ASN A 171 -8.90 21.73 12.34
N SER A 172 -7.59 21.66 12.48
CA SER A 172 -6.88 21.10 13.63
C SER A 172 -7.18 21.79 14.98
N GLY A 173 -6.97 21.05 16.08
CA GLY A 173 -6.94 21.62 17.44
C GLY A 173 -8.31 21.92 18.05
N LYS A 174 -9.37 21.24 17.59
CA LYS A 174 -10.76 21.45 18.04
C LYS A 174 -11.35 20.32 18.88
N GLY A 175 -10.56 19.27 19.15
CA GLY A 175 -10.98 18.11 19.94
C GLY A 175 -11.30 16.87 19.11
N TRP A 176 -11.31 16.98 17.78
CA TRP A 176 -11.29 15.87 16.84
C TRP A 176 -9.93 15.82 16.12
N ASP A 177 -9.62 14.65 15.56
CA ASP A 177 -8.44 14.43 14.70
C ASP A 177 -8.80 14.76 13.25
N THR A 178 -7.83 15.26 12.47
CA THR A 178 -8.01 15.66 11.07
C THR A 178 -7.00 14.98 10.16
N SER A 179 -7.28 14.93 8.85
CA SER A 179 -6.30 14.44 7.87
C SER A 179 -5.02 15.27 7.86
N ALA A 180 -5.13 16.59 8.05
CA ALA A 180 -3.95 17.45 8.23
C ALA A 180 -3.13 17.10 9.49
N ASP A 181 -3.79 16.75 10.61
CA ASP A 181 -3.12 16.30 11.84
C ASP A 181 -2.42 14.94 11.65
N TYR A 182 -3.04 14.04 10.88
CA TYR A 182 -2.42 12.77 10.49
C TYR A 182 -1.16 12.98 9.65
N VAL A 183 -1.27 13.71 8.53
CA VAL A 183 -0.13 14.04 7.65
C VAL A 183 0.98 14.73 8.44
N THR A 184 0.62 15.65 9.35
CA THR A 184 1.59 16.31 10.23
C THR A 184 2.38 15.30 11.08
N ARG A 185 1.71 14.33 11.71
CA ARG A 185 2.36 13.31 12.53
C ARG A 185 3.31 12.44 11.71
N GLN A 186 2.86 11.99 10.53
CA GLN A 186 3.67 11.16 9.63
C GLN A 186 4.89 11.92 9.12
N LEU A 187 4.73 13.18 8.68
CA LEU A 187 5.84 14.00 8.20
C LEU A 187 6.84 14.37 9.30
N ARG A 188 6.38 14.62 10.54
CA ARG A 188 7.28 14.85 11.68
C ARG A 188 8.17 13.64 11.92
N GLU A 189 7.60 12.45 12.00
CA GLU A 189 8.37 11.23 12.24
C GLU A 189 9.29 10.90 11.07
N CYS A 190 8.82 11.09 9.83
CA CYS A 190 9.62 10.99 8.60
C CYS A 190 10.85 11.92 8.61
N ILE A 191 10.66 13.20 8.94
CA ILE A 191 11.75 14.18 9.01
C ILE A 191 12.74 13.84 10.12
N LYS A 192 12.23 13.51 11.31
CA LYS A 192 13.02 13.11 12.47
C LYS A 192 13.91 11.90 12.17
N LEU A 193 13.34 10.82 11.64
CA LEU A 193 14.05 9.59 11.30
C LEU A 193 15.04 9.81 10.14
N GLY A 194 14.67 10.59 9.13
CA GLY A 194 15.59 10.91 8.04
C GLY A 194 16.80 11.75 8.50
N ARG A 195 16.61 12.66 9.46
CA ARG A 195 17.69 13.46 10.09
C ARG A 195 18.62 12.64 10.99
N GLU A 196 18.11 11.53 11.54
CA GLU A 196 18.93 10.57 12.30
C GLU A 196 20.00 9.95 11.39
N GLY A 197 19.65 9.67 10.13
CA GLY A 197 20.60 9.25 9.09
C GLY A 197 21.13 7.82 9.25
N THR A 198 20.63 7.04 10.21
CA THR A 198 20.97 5.61 10.32
C THR A 198 20.25 4.80 9.23
N PRO A 199 20.83 3.70 8.71
CA PRO A 199 20.17 2.90 7.67
C PRO A 199 18.79 2.38 8.09
N LYS A 200 18.61 2.03 9.37
CA LYS A 200 17.33 1.59 9.91
C LYS A 200 16.32 2.73 9.97
N ALA A 201 16.69 3.88 10.54
CA ALA A 201 15.80 5.03 10.61
C ALA A 201 15.39 5.51 9.22
N LYS A 202 16.31 5.47 8.24
CA LYS A 202 16.00 5.85 6.85
C LYS A 202 14.91 4.97 6.22
N LYS A 203 14.92 3.66 6.47
CA LYS A 203 13.87 2.74 6.00
C LYS A 203 12.52 3.10 6.60
N GLU A 204 12.44 3.32 7.90
CA GLU A 204 11.19 3.75 8.56
C GLU A 204 10.75 5.13 8.10
N ALA A 205 11.68 6.07 7.85
CA ALA A 205 11.37 7.39 7.31
C ALA A 205 10.65 7.29 5.96
N PHE A 206 11.02 6.32 5.12
CA PHE A 206 10.32 6.08 3.85
C PHE A 206 8.89 5.55 4.06
N ILE A 207 8.65 4.69 5.04
CA ILE A 207 7.30 4.21 5.37
C ILE A 207 6.42 5.38 5.81
N HIS A 208 6.91 6.24 6.70
CA HIS A 208 6.20 7.44 7.13
C HIS A 208 5.99 8.45 6.00
N LEU A 209 6.97 8.59 5.09
CA LEU A 209 6.79 9.40 3.88
C LEU A 209 5.65 8.84 3.02
N GLY A 210 5.63 7.52 2.78
CA GLY A 210 4.57 6.84 2.04
C GLY A 210 3.18 7.07 2.63
N ALA A 211 3.04 6.88 3.95
CA ALA A 211 1.79 7.09 4.66
C ALA A 211 1.29 8.54 4.57
N ALA A 212 2.20 9.53 4.65
CA ALA A 212 1.83 10.93 4.46
C ALA A 212 1.45 11.25 3.01
N LEU A 213 2.14 10.65 2.05
CA LEU A 213 1.88 10.83 0.63
C LEU A 213 0.51 10.29 0.24
N HIS A 214 0.15 9.10 0.70
CA HIS A 214 -1.16 8.48 0.50
C HIS A 214 -2.31 9.46 0.78
N THR A 215 -2.38 10.01 2.00
CA THR A 215 -3.42 10.99 2.36
C THR A 215 -3.40 12.24 1.46
N LEU A 216 -2.22 12.71 1.03
CA LEU A 216 -2.12 13.88 0.15
C LEU A 216 -2.54 13.58 -1.30
N GLU A 217 -2.36 12.34 -1.75
CA GLU A 217 -2.81 11.84 -3.06
C GLU A 217 -4.33 11.68 -3.06
N ASP A 218 -4.89 11.13 -1.98
CA ASP A 218 -6.35 10.96 -1.77
C ASP A 218 -7.10 12.29 -1.78
N PHE A 219 -6.45 13.42 -1.43
CA PHE A 219 -7.12 14.72 -1.49
C PHE A 219 -7.69 15.04 -2.88
N SER A 220 -6.98 14.73 -3.96
CA SER A 220 -7.49 14.93 -5.32
C SER A 220 -8.44 13.84 -5.79
N ALA A 221 -8.34 12.64 -5.22
CA ALA A 221 -9.08 11.47 -5.66
C ALA A 221 -10.40 11.27 -4.89
N HIS A 222 -10.46 11.58 -3.60
CA HIS A 222 -11.59 11.32 -2.70
C HIS A 222 -12.35 12.59 -2.28
N SER A 223 -11.96 13.74 -2.82
CA SER A 223 -12.70 14.99 -2.67
C SER A 223 -13.22 15.50 -4.02
N ASN A 224 -14.12 16.49 -3.96
CA ASN A 224 -14.60 17.21 -5.14
C ASN A 224 -13.59 18.29 -5.65
N PHE A 225 -12.31 18.24 -5.25
CA PHE A 225 -11.32 19.25 -5.62
C PHE A 225 -11.19 19.47 -7.13
N THR A 226 -11.19 18.39 -7.92
CA THR A 226 -11.04 18.45 -9.39
C THR A 226 -12.24 19.12 -10.03
N GLU A 227 -13.45 18.81 -9.56
CA GLU A 227 -14.72 19.41 -9.96
C GLU A 227 -14.75 20.89 -9.64
N LEU A 228 -14.30 21.29 -8.46
CA LEU A 228 -14.22 22.70 -8.08
C LEU A 228 -13.14 23.46 -8.87
N CYS A 229 -12.07 22.79 -9.33
CA CYS A 229 -11.14 23.39 -10.27
C CYS A 229 -11.81 23.66 -11.63
N LEU A 230 -12.64 22.74 -12.12
CA LEU A 230 -13.42 22.93 -13.34
C LEU A 230 -14.44 24.08 -13.20
N HIS A 231 -15.07 24.25 -12.03
CA HIS A 231 -15.91 25.42 -11.74
C HIS A 231 -15.13 26.74 -11.87
N GLU A 232 -13.89 26.80 -11.35
CA GLU A 232 -13.03 27.98 -11.51
C GLU A 232 -12.62 28.25 -12.97
N LEU A 233 -12.67 27.24 -13.84
CA LEU A 233 -12.46 27.35 -15.29
C LEU A 233 -13.75 27.73 -16.05
N GLY A 234 -14.88 27.88 -15.35
CA GLY A 234 -16.18 28.28 -15.91
C GLY A 234 -17.12 27.12 -16.24
N GLU A 235 -16.75 25.88 -15.89
CA GLU A 235 -17.57 24.68 -16.12
C GLU A 235 -18.54 24.44 -14.95
N GLU A 236 -19.49 25.37 -14.75
CA GLU A 236 -20.40 25.41 -13.59
C GLU A 236 -21.42 24.24 -13.55
N ASP A 237 -21.68 23.59 -14.70
CA ASP A 237 -22.62 22.46 -14.83
C ASP A 237 -22.06 21.13 -14.29
N VAL A 238 -20.76 21.07 -13.97
CA VAL A 238 -20.13 19.89 -13.36
C VAL A 238 -20.69 19.68 -11.95
N PHE A 239 -21.14 18.46 -11.66
CA PHE A 239 -21.71 18.14 -10.35
C PHE A 239 -20.63 18.15 -9.26
N ALA A 240 -20.79 19.03 -8.27
CA ALA A 240 -19.82 19.21 -7.19
C ALA A 240 -20.00 18.23 -6.00
N PHE A 241 -20.78 17.15 -6.17
CA PHE A 241 -21.07 16.17 -5.11
C PHE A 241 -21.72 16.74 -3.85
N VAL A 242 -22.48 17.84 -4.00
CA VAL A 242 -23.29 18.46 -2.96
C VAL A 242 -24.63 18.92 -3.52
N GLY A 243 -25.62 19.05 -2.64
CA GLY A 243 -26.91 19.63 -2.99
C GLY A 243 -26.80 21.07 -3.49
N GLU A 244 -27.77 21.52 -4.28
CA GLU A 244 -27.74 22.84 -4.92
C GLU A 244 -27.75 24.01 -3.94
N ALA A 245 -28.40 23.85 -2.77
CA ALA A 245 -28.42 24.86 -1.72
C ALA A 245 -27.17 24.81 -0.84
N CYS A 246 -26.37 23.74 -0.91
CA CYS A 246 -25.15 23.57 -0.12
C CYS A 246 -24.04 24.48 -0.66
N ARG A 247 -23.91 25.69 -0.09
CA ARG A 247 -22.94 26.69 -0.54
C ARG A 247 -22.26 27.37 0.64
N VAL A 248 -20.96 27.66 0.48
CA VAL A 248 -20.14 28.44 1.42
C VAL A 248 -19.70 29.75 0.78
N ARG A 249 -19.51 30.78 1.60
CA ARG A 249 -19.07 32.10 1.12
C ARG A 249 -17.56 32.20 1.15
N THR A 250 -16.96 32.50 0.00
CA THR A 250 -15.53 32.80 -0.12
C THR A 250 -15.11 34.04 0.69
N LEU A 251 -13.83 34.11 1.05
CA LEU A 251 -13.30 35.18 1.90
C LEU A 251 -13.24 36.54 1.21
N GLY A 252 -13.91 37.53 1.80
CA GLY A 252 -13.77 38.95 1.42
C GLY A 252 -15.11 39.65 1.22
N TRP A 253 -15.03 40.97 1.06
CA TRP A 253 -16.20 41.85 0.90
C TRP A 253 -17.04 41.51 -0.34
N ARG A 254 -16.42 41.01 -1.41
CA ARG A 254 -17.07 40.49 -2.63
C ARG A 254 -17.16 38.97 -2.68
N GLY A 255 -17.16 38.30 -1.52
CA GLY A 255 -17.19 36.83 -1.45
C GLY A 255 -18.41 36.27 -2.18
N ARG A 256 -18.16 35.42 -3.17
CA ARG A 256 -19.16 34.62 -3.90
C ARG A 256 -19.52 33.35 -3.14
N MET A 257 -20.73 32.86 -3.40
CA MET A 257 -21.21 31.56 -2.91
C MET A 257 -20.69 30.46 -3.84
N VAL A 258 -20.02 29.46 -3.28
CA VAL A 258 -19.43 28.33 -4.01
C VAL A 258 -19.75 27.02 -3.29
N PRO A 259 -19.78 25.87 -3.98
CA PRO A 259 -19.86 24.58 -3.31
C PRO A 259 -18.64 24.37 -2.38
N PRO A 260 -18.80 23.78 -1.18
CA PRO A 260 -17.68 23.47 -0.29
C PRO A 260 -16.85 22.28 -0.78
N ILE A 261 -15.64 22.11 -0.23
CA ILE A 261 -14.89 20.85 -0.36
C ILE A 261 -15.52 19.80 0.56
N VAL A 262 -15.92 18.68 -0.02
CA VAL A 262 -16.48 17.51 0.67
C VAL A 262 -15.75 16.25 0.22
N THR A 263 -15.80 15.21 1.05
CA THR A 263 -15.33 13.86 0.73
C THR A 263 -16.42 12.83 1.02
N GLY A 264 -16.20 11.61 0.56
CA GLY A 264 -17.19 10.54 0.62
C GLY A 264 -17.25 9.84 1.97
N THR A 265 -18.45 9.41 2.37
CA THR A 265 -18.61 8.48 3.50
C THR A 265 -18.16 7.09 3.07
N PHE A 266 -17.27 6.49 3.84
CA PHE A 266 -16.76 5.15 3.57
C PHE A 266 -17.61 4.12 4.32
N GLY A 267 -18.14 3.14 3.59
CA GLY A 267 -18.96 2.07 4.13
C GLY A 267 -18.37 0.69 3.83
N MET A 268 -19.02 -0.32 4.40
CA MET A 268 -18.67 -1.73 4.20
C MET A 268 -18.61 -2.12 2.72
N LEU A 269 -19.50 -1.56 1.89
CA LEU A 269 -19.52 -1.75 0.44
C LEU A 269 -18.23 -1.29 -0.25
N ASP A 270 -17.65 -0.20 0.22
CA ASP A 270 -16.44 0.37 -0.33
C ASP A 270 -15.23 -0.52 0.02
N ILE A 271 -15.18 -1.13 1.22
CA ILE A 271 -14.19 -2.18 1.57
C ILE A 271 -14.30 -3.38 0.63
N PHE A 272 -15.53 -3.83 0.32
CA PHE A 272 -15.75 -5.01 -0.53
C PHE A 272 -15.42 -4.75 -1.99
N HIS A 273 -15.86 -3.62 -2.54
CA HIS A 273 -15.49 -3.21 -3.88
C HIS A 273 -13.99 -2.94 -4.00
N SER A 274 -13.34 -2.50 -2.92
CA SER A 274 -11.89 -2.32 -2.90
C SER A 274 -11.14 -3.65 -2.94
N LEU A 275 -11.49 -4.61 -2.08
CA LEU A 275 -10.82 -5.91 -2.03
C LEU A 275 -11.15 -6.83 -3.20
N LEU A 276 -12.42 -6.87 -3.62
CA LEU A 276 -12.84 -7.69 -4.76
C LEU A 276 -12.52 -7.02 -6.08
N GLY A 277 -12.62 -5.68 -6.16
CA GLY A 277 -12.19 -4.91 -7.31
C GLY A 277 -10.68 -4.95 -7.49
N GLU A 278 -9.87 -4.97 -6.43
CA GLU A 278 -8.43 -5.20 -6.54
C GLU A 278 -8.11 -6.66 -6.88
N ALA A 279 -8.81 -7.65 -6.33
CA ALA A 279 -8.63 -9.04 -6.73
C ALA A 279 -9.06 -9.27 -8.20
N ASP A 280 -10.13 -8.61 -8.65
CA ASP A 280 -10.64 -8.65 -10.02
C ASP A 280 -9.80 -7.77 -10.96
N ASP A 281 -9.24 -6.65 -10.51
CA ASP A 281 -8.36 -5.77 -11.29
C ASP A 281 -6.93 -6.30 -11.33
N MET A 282 -6.46 -6.96 -10.26
CA MET A 282 -5.35 -7.88 -10.37
C MET A 282 -5.73 -8.91 -11.42
N ALA A 283 -6.87 -9.63 -11.31
CA ALA A 283 -7.42 -10.57 -12.34
C ALA A 283 -7.55 -9.99 -13.77
N VAL A 284 -7.69 -8.68 -13.94
CA VAL A 284 -7.99 -8.07 -15.25
C VAL A 284 -6.80 -7.31 -15.84
N LEU A 285 -5.96 -6.65 -15.02
CA LEU A 285 -4.85 -5.78 -15.44
C LEU A 285 -3.45 -6.38 -15.24
N GLN A 286 -3.29 -7.39 -14.39
CA GLN A 286 -2.07 -8.22 -14.34
C GLN A 286 -2.37 -9.72 -14.49
N CYS A 287 -3.64 -10.13 -14.36
CA CYS A 287 -3.99 -11.50 -14.01
C CYS A 287 -5.09 -12.11 -14.88
N LYS A 288 -5.02 -11.90 -16.20
CA LYS A 288 -5.18 -13.00 -17.18
C LYS A 288 -4.05 -14.05 -17.01
N GLY A 289 -3.72 -14.32 -15.76
CA GLY A 289 -2.41 -14.49 -15.16
C GLY A 289 -2.68 -14.77 -13.68
N SER A 290 -2.19 -14.06 -12.66
CA SER A 290 -2.26 -14.43 -11.20
C SER A 290 -3.54 -14.95 -10.48
N LEU A 291 -4.71 -15.21 -11.07
CA LEU A 291 -5.67 -16.14 -10.45
C LEU A 291 -5.74 -17.47 -11.21
N GLU A 292 -5.62 -17.45 -12.54
CA GLU A 292 -5.28 -18.62 -13.36
C GLU A 292 -3.80 -19.03 -13.21
N ASN A 293 -2.88 -18.09 -12.94
CA ASN A 293 -1.47 -18.30 -12.58
C ASN A 293 -1.30 -18.51 -11.09
N LEU A 294 -2.18 -18.05 -10.20
CA LEU A 294 -2.15 -18.55 -8.82
C LEU A 294 -2.76 -19.95 -8.81
N GLU A 295 -3.76 -20.26 -9.64
CA GLU A 295 -4.24 -21.63 -9.83
C GLU A 295 -3.27 -22.48 -10.66
N ASP A 296 -2.41 -21.94 -11.54
CA ASP A 296 -1.33 -22.63 -12.29
C ASP A 296 -0.01 -22.71 -11.48
N GLU A 297 0.33 -21.71 -10.65
CA GLU A 297 1.41 -21.75 -9.64
C GLU A 297 1.00 -22.55 -8.41
N MET A 298 -0.29 -22.64 -8.07
CA MET A 298 -0.83 -23.59 -7.08
C MET A 298 -1.14 -24.96 -7.73
N ASN A 299 -1.40 -25.05 -9.04
CA ASN A 299 -1.27 -26.24 -9.90
C ASN A 299 0.18 -26.53 -10.27
N ILE A 300 1.14 -26.10 -9.44
CA ILE A 300 2.33 -26.91 -9.17
C ILE A 300 1.88 -28.17 -8.38
N GLY A 301 0.94 -28.92 -8.96
CA GLY A 301 0.49 -30.24 -8.58
C GLY A 301 1.48 -31.31 -9.03
N GLU A 302 2.46 -30.99 -9.87
CA GLU A 302 3.48 -31.96 -10.33
C GLU A 302 4.81 -31.87 -9.55
N ILE A 303 5.22 -30.71 -9.05
CA ILE A 303 6.52 -30.57 -8.37
C ILE A 303 6.34 -30.62 -6.84
N ALA A 304 6.90 -31.66 -6.23
CA ALA A 304 6.92 -31.81 -4.78
C ALA A 304 7.79 -30.73 -4.11
N PHE A 305 7.38 -30.26 -2.92
CA PHE A 305 8.17 -29.33 -2.10
C PHE A 305 9.64 -29.79 -1.97
N GLN A 306 9.86 -31.10 -1.76
CA GLN A 306 11.19 -31.67 -1.64
C GLN A 306 12.08 -31.41 -2.88
N HIS A 307 11.49 -31.44 -4.08
CA HIS A 307 12.23 -31.18 -5.31
C HIS A 307 12.62 -29.69 -5.43
N LEU A 308 11.71 -28.77 -5.10
CA LEU A 308 12.02 -27.32 -5.06
C LEU A 308 13.07 -27.01 -3.99
N PHE A 309 12.93 -27.61 -2.81
CA PHE A 309 13.87 -27.50 -1.72
C PHE A 309 15.29 -27.95 -2.13
N ASP A 310 15.40 -29.09 -2.81
CA ASP A 310 16.67 -29.63 -3.29
C ASP A 310 17.29 -28.76 -4.38
N LEU A 311 16.48 -28.18 -5.29
CA LEU A 311 16.95 -27.24 -6.31
C LEU A 311 17.53 -25.95 -5.70
N VAL A 312 16.80 -25.34 -4.75
CA VAL A 312 17.27 -24.15 -4.01
C VAL A 312 18.54 -24.48 -3.23
N LYS A 313 18.58 -25.64 -2.54
CA LYS A 313 19.75 -26.11 -1.79
C LYS A 313 20.97 -26.31 -2.70
N ALA A 314 20.78 -26.94 -3.86
CA ALA A 314 21.84 -27.18 -4.83
C ALA A 314 22.40 -25.87 -5.41
N ALA A 315 21.53 -24.91 -5.75
CA ALA A 315 21.93 -23.61 -6.27
C ALA A 315 22.72 -22.79 -5.23
N ILE A 316 22.25 -22.70 -3.97
CA ILE A 316 22.98 -22.03 -2.89
C ILE A 316 24.35 -22.70 -2.68
N THR A 317 24.41 -24.03 -2.69
CA THR A 317 25.66 -24.79 -2.54
C THR A 317 26.64 -24.53 -3.68
N ALA A 318 26.16 -24.51 -4.93
CA ALA A 318 26.97 -24.24 -6.10
C ALA A 318 27.60 -22.84 -6.04
N ILE A 319 26.81 -21.83 -5.68
CA ILE A 319 27.30 -20.45 -5.60
C ILE A 319 28.20 -20.24 -4.37
N SER A 320 27.92 -20.89 -3.24
CA SER A 320 28.78 -20.86 -2.05
C SER A 320 30.20 -21.38 -2.34
N LYS A 321 30.30 -22.44 -3.15
CA LYS A 321 31.59 -23.00 -3.61
C LYS A 321 32.36 -22.05 -4.54
N LEU A 322 31.66 -21.19 -5.28
CA LEU A 322 32.26 -20.18 -6.15
C LEU A 322 32.74 -18.94 -5.36
N ALA A 323 32.14 -18.66 -4.20
CA ALA A 323 32.37 -17.43 -3.45
C ALA A 323 33.46 -17.53 -2.36
N SER A 324 33.77 -18.73 -1.83
CA SER A 324 34.76 -18.88 -0.75
C SER A 324 35.51 -20.22 -0.80
N ASP A 325 36.85 -20.17 -0.75
CA ASP A 325 37.73 -21.34 -0.62
C ASP A 325 37.83 -21.85 0.84
N SER A 326 36.80 -21.61 1.67
CA SER A 326 36.81 -22.04 3.08
C SER A 326 35.41 -22.32 3.63
N THR A 327 35.36 -23.32 4.52
CA THR A 327 34.24 -24.01 5.15
C THR A 327 33.43 -23.15 6.14
N ILE A 328 32.95 -21.99 5.72
CA ILE A 328 31.92 -21.26 6.48
C ILE A 328 30.56 -21.80 6.06
N LYS A 329 29.84 -22.45 7.00
CA LYS A 329 28.44 -22.83 6.81
C LYS A 329 27.63 -21.56 6.57
N ASP A 330 27.09 -21.42 5.37
CA ASP A 330 26.32 -20.24 4.94
C ASP A 330 25.05 -20.09 5.82
N PRO A 331 24.81 -18.93 6.47
CA PRO A 331 23.60 -18.66 7.23
C PRO A 331 22.29 -18.92 6.45
N ILE A 332 22.29 -18.71 5.13
CA ILE A 332 21.14 -19.00 4.27
C ILE A 332 20.85 -20.51 4.22
N MET A 333 21.89 -21.35 4.22
CA MET A 333 21.73 -22.82 4.23
C MET A 333 21.07 -23.32 5.51
N GLN A 334 21.45 -22.76 6.67
CA GLN A 334 20.85 -23.11 7.95
C GLN A 334 19.37 -22.67 8.03
N GLN A 335 19.04 -21.53 7.44
CA GLN A 335 17.66 -21.04 7.34
C GLN A 335 16.82 -21.95 6.44
N LEU A 336 17.36 -22.35 5.29
CA LEU A 336 16.71 -23.31 4.39
C LEU A 336 16.42 -24.63 5.12
N GLU A 337 17.41 -25.21 5.82
CA GLU A 337 17.19 -26.45 6.59
C GLU A 337 16.11 -26.30 7.67
N THR A 338 16.01 -25.13 8.30
CA THR A 338 14.95 -24.84 9.29
C THR A 338 13.57 -24.84 8.66
N VAL A 339 13.40 -24.21 7.48
CA VAL A 339 12.15 -24.24 6.71
C VAL A 339 11.76 -25.67 6.34
N GLY A 340 12.73 -26.49 5.92
CA GLY A 340 12.48 -27.89 5.55
C GLY A 340 11.88 -28.70 6.70
N VAL A 341 12.40 -28.51 7.93
CA VAL A 341 11.87 -29.17 9.13
C VAL A 341 10.46 -28.68 9.47
N LEU A 342 10.20 -27.38 9.38
CA LEU A 342 8.88 -26.81 9.65
C LEU A 342 7.82 -27.33 8.67
N PHE A 343 8.16 -27.45 7.39
CA PHE A 343 7.26 -27.97 6.37
C PHE A 343 6.89 -29.44 6.63
N GLN A 344 7.87 -30.29 6.92
CA GLN A 344 7.63 -31.71 7.21
C GLN A 344 6.65 -31.88 8.39
N LYS A 345 6.84 -31.08 9.44
CA LYS A 345 5.96 -31.09 10.61
C LYS A 345 4.52 -30.67 10.26
N ALA A 346 4.35 -29.61 9.46
CA ALA A 346 3.03 -29.14 9.03
C ALA A 346 2.32 -30.18 8.13
N GLU A 347 3.07 -30.88 7.28
CA GLU A 347 2.53 -31.95 6.43
C GLU A 347 2.08 -33.17 7.25
N GLU A 348 2.82 -33.51 8.31
CA GLU A 348 2.45 -34.57 9.26
C GLU A 348 1.18 -34.22 10.05
N GLU A 349 1.05 -32.98 10.53
CA GLU A 349 -0.13 -32.48 11.25
C GLU A 349 -1.38 -32.44 10.35
N LYS A 350 -1.25 -32.07 9.07
CA LYS A 350 -2.36 -32.12 8.08
C LYS A 350 -2.82 -33.57 7.82
N LYS A 351 -1.92 -34.55 7.89
CA LYS A 351 -2.23 -35.98 7.73
C LYS A 351 -2.88 -36.62 8.97
N SER A 352 -2.64 -36.08 10.18
CA SER A 352 -3.15 -36.66 11.42
C SER A 352 -4.47 -36.07 11.91
N THR A 353 -4.96 -34.99 11.32
CA THR A 353 -6.06 -34.18 11.90
C THR A 353 -7.26 -34.09 10.96
N THR A 354 -8.37 -34.77 11.30
CA THR A 354 -9.72 -34.61 10.71
C THR A 354 -10.53 -33.50 11.39
N VAL A 355 -9.89 -32.61 12.13
CA VAL A 355 -10.57 -31.66 13.02
C VAL A 355 -10.42 -30.24 12.50
N GLU A 356 -11.57 -29.56 12.32
CA GLU A 356 -11.71 -28.11 12.28
C GLU A 356 -10.99 -27.50 13.51
N SER A 357 -9.70 -27.20 13.38
CA SER A 357 -9.00 -26.37 14.35
C SER A 357 -9.03 -24.95 13.83
N SER A 358 -9.69 -24.07 14.58
CA SER A 358 -9.50 -22.64 14.46
C SER A 358 -8.02 -22.37 14.68
N LEU A 359 -7.27 -22.15 13.61
CA LEU A 359 -5.88 -21.71 13.68
C LEU A 359 -5.82 -20.48 14.59
N ASP A 360 -5.02 -20.55 15.67
CA ASP A 360 -4.66 -19.35 16.41
C ASP A 360 -3.96 -18.43 15.41
N ALA A 361 -4.52 -17.26 15.20
CA ALA A 361 -4.07 -16.29 14.21
C ALA A 361 -2.59 -15.90 14.42
N ASN A 362 -2.08 -15.97 15.65
CA ASN A 362 -0.66 -15.76 15.96
C ASN A 362 0.23 -16.93 15.53
N GLN A 363 -0.30 -18.16 15.48
CA GLN A 363 0.42 -19.34 14.99
C GLN A 363 0.60 -19.30 13.47
N LEU A 364 -0.36 -18.71 12.73
CA LEU A 364 -0.26 -18.58 11.27
C LEU A 364 0.98 -17.75 10.86
N TRP A 365 1.15 -16.54 11.40
CA TRP A 365 2.33 -15.71 11.08
C TRP A 365 3.64 -16.35 11.51
N GLN A 366 3.68 -16.93 12.71
CA GLN A 366 4.88 -17.65 13.20
C GLN A 366 5.29 -18.80 12.30
N THR A 367 4.34 -19.37 11.56
CA THR A 367 4.60 -20.47 10.63
C THR A 367 5.12 -19.97 9.28
N ILE A 368 4.63 -18.82 8.78
CA ILE A 368 5.04 -18.29 7.46
C ILE A 368 6.22 -17.32 7.49
N GLU A 369 6.48 -16.63 8.61
CA GLU A 369 7.62 -15.69 8.77
C GLU A 369 8.98 -16.32 8.37
N PRO A 370 9.33 -17.57 8.74
CA PRO A 370 10.62 -18.16 8.41
C PRO A 370 10.87 -18.35 6.91
N ILE A 371 9.84 -18.71 6.14
CA ILE A 371 9.99 -18.93 4.69
C ILE A 371 10.09 -17.61 3.94
N PHE A 372 9.36 -16.58 4.38
CA PHE A 372 9.51 -15.22 3.87
C PHE A 372 10.87 -14.62 4.18
N TYR A 373 11.37 -14.82 5.40
CA TYR A 373 12.69 -14.33 5.78
C TYR A 373 13.79 -14.95 4.90
N LEU A 374 13.76 -16.28 4.72
CA LEU A 374 14.71 -16.97 3.83
C LEU A 374 14.63 -16.44 2.39
N HIS A 375 13.42 -16.31 1.87
CA HIS A 375 13.17 -15.82 0.52
C HIS A 375 13.78 -14.43 0.32
N ASP A 376 13.45 -13.48 1.19
CA ASP A 376 13.89 -12.09 1.06
C ASP A 376 15.41 -11.98 1.14
N ARG A 377 16.05 -12.83 1.95
CA ARG A 377 17.50 -12.92 2.02
C ARG A 377 18.10 -13.35 0.69
N ILE A 378 17.55 -14.37 0.05
CA ILE A 378 18.00 -14.86 -1.25
C ILE A 378 17.78 -13.78 -2.34
N LYS A 379 16.62 -13.14 -2.37
CA LYS A 379 16.31 -12.07 -3.34
C LYS A 379 17.22 -10.85 -3.19
N LYS A 380 17.39 -10.34 -1.97
CA LYS A 380 18.32 -9.22 -1.69
C LYS A 380 19.75 -9.57 -2.09
N TRP A 381 20.17 -10.81 -1.84
CA TRP A 381 21.50 -11.29 -2.23
C TRP A 381 21.69 -11.42 -3.76
N ILE A 382 20.63 -11.75 -4.51
CA ILE A 382 20.65 -11.72 -5.99
C ILE A 382 20.71 -10.27 -6.49
N GLN A 383 19.82 -9.39 -5.99
CA GLN A 383 19.67 -8.02 -6.48
C GLN A 383 20.95 -7.19 -6.34
N GLU A 384 21.62 -7.23 -5.19
CA GLU A 384 22.87 -6.48 -4.97
C GLU A 384 24.03 -6.95 -5.87
N ARG A 385 23.91 -8.12 -6.52
CA ARG A 385 24.88 -8.63 -7.51
C ARG A 385 24.52 -8.24 -8.95
N THR A 386 23.25 -7.92 -9.22
CA THR A 386 22.74 -7.55 -10.56
C THR A 386 22.70 -6.04 -10.80
N GLU A 387 22.60 -5.21 -9.74
CA GLU A 387 22.54 -3.73 -9.78
C GLU A 387 23.77 -3.03 -10.42
N GLN A 388 24.74 -3.76 -10.98
CA GLN A 388 25.87 -3.20 -11.72
C GLN A 388 25.50 -2.70 -13.14
N HIS A 389 24.28 -2.91 -13.64
CA HIS A 389 23.87 -2.61 -15.02
C HIS A 389 22.50 -1.89 -15.18
N ASP A 390 22.17 -0.89 -14.35
CA ASP A 390 20.87 -0.17 -14.41
C ASP A 390 20.84 1.03 -15.39
N ALA A 391 20.93 0.77 -16.69
CA ALA A 391 20.70 1.79 -17.74
C ALA A 391 19.33 1.69 -18.45
N GLU A 392 18.55 0.63 -18.24
CA GLU A 392 17.24 0.40 -18.88
C GLU A 392 16.23 -0.14 -17.85
N PRO A 393 14.91 -0.02 -18.07
CA PRO A 393 13.92 -0.64 -17.20
C PRO A 393 14.17 -2.15 -17.25
N LEU A 394 14.64 -2.72 -16.14
CA LEU A 394 14.79 -4.17 -16.04
C LEU A 394 13.40 -4.79 -16.26
N SER A 395 13.27 -5.53 -17.35
CA SER A 395 12.18 -6.48 -17.49
C SER A 395 12.22 -7.44 -16.30
N GLU A 396 11.05 -7.87 -15.85
CA GLU A 396 10.81 -8.85 -14.78
C GLU A 396 11.56 -10.19 -14.95
N ASP A 397 12.26 -10.38 -16.07
CA ASP A 397 12.87 -11.64 -16.48
C ASP A 397 14.29 -11.88 -15.94
N SER A 398 14.86 -10.94 -15.15
CA SER A 398 16.21 -11.06 -14.60
C SER A 398 16.28 -11.67 -13.20
N SER A 399 15.24 -12.37 -12.76
CA SER A 399 15.36 -13.36 -11.70
C SER A 399 16.28 -14.50 -12.19
N SER A 400 17.45 -14.66 -11.58
CA SER A 400 18.19 -15.93 -11.71
C SER A 400 17.24 -17.11 -11.47
N GLN A 401 17.46 -18.27 -12.09
CA GLN A 401 16.64 -19.47 -11.86
C GLN A 401 16.43 -19.77 -10.36
N LEU A 402 17.42 -19.43 -9.53
CA LEU A 402 17.32 -19.48 -8.06
C LEU A 402 16.20 -18.59 -7.49
N GLY A 403 16.03 -17.37 -8.00
CA GLY A 403 14.91 -16.50 -7.64
C GLY A 403 13.57 -17.16 -7.93
N LYS A 404 13.37 -17.68 -9.17
CA LYS A 404 12.14 -18.37 -9.57
C LYS A 404 11.85 -19.60 -8.69
N TYR A 405 12.85 -20.43 -8.40
CA TYR A 405 12.67 -21.58 -7.49
C TYR A 405 12.36 -21.19 -6.04
N THR A 406 12.90 -20.06 -5.58
CA THR A 406 12.64 -19.57 -4.23
C THR A 406 11.21 -19.07 -4.11
N ASP A 407 10.70 -18.36 -5.12
CA ASP A 407 9.29 -17.91 -5.19
C ASP A 407 8.36 -19.12 -5.15
N GLN A 408 8.59 -20.12 -5.99
CA GLN A 408 7.80 -21.35 -6.04
C GLN A 408 7.81 -22.12 -4.72
N LEU A 409 8.95 -22.15 -4.02
CA LEU A 409 9.06 -22.79 -2.71
C LEU A 409 8.17 -22.09 -1.66
N VAL A 410 8.15 -20.75 -1.66
CA VAL A 410 7.29 -19.95 -0.79
C VAL A 410 5.82 -20.22 -1.10
N PHE A 411 5.40 -20.13 -2.37
CA PHE A 411 4.01 -20.37 -2.75
C PHE A 411 3.54 -21.80 -2.40
N LYS A 412 4.39 -22.81 -2.58
CA LYS A 412 4.06 -24.18 -2.16
C LYS A 412 3.91 -24.31 -0.65
N TYR A 413 4.72 -23.62 0.13
CA TYR A 413 4.58 -23.55 1.59
C TYR A 413 3.28 -22.85 1.99
N LEU A 414 2.97 -21.71 1.37
CA LEU A 414 1.76 -20.93 1.64
C LEU A 414 0.48 -21.72 1.33
N SER A 415 0.41 -22.40 0.19
CA SER A 415 -0.76 -23.21 -0.19
C SER A 415 -1.11 -24.30 0.83
N LEU A 416 -0.12 -24.89 1.51
CA LEU A 416 -0.36 -25.90 2.56
C LEU A 416 -0.94 -25.29 3.84
N MET A 417 -0.51 -24.06 4.18
CA MET A 417 -0.81 -23.39 5.45
C MET A 417 -2.05 -22.49 5.42
N ILE A 418 -2.42 -21.98 4.25
CA ILE A 418 -3.37 -20.87 4.12
C ILE A 418 -4.69 -21.31 3.46
N GLU A 419 -4.79 -22.52 2.91
CA GLU A 419 -6.01 -23.05 2.28
C GLU A 419 -7.26 -22.91 3.18
N SER A 420 -7.15 -23.27 4.46
CA SER A 420 -8.22 -23.13 5.45
C SER A 420 -8.52 -21.66 5.81
N SER A 421 -7.49 -20.81 5.84
CA SER A 421 -7.62 -19.38 6.16
C SER A 421 -8.24 -18.58 5.00
N ILE A 422 -7.89 -18.91 3.75
CA ILE A 422 -8.54 -18.39 2.54
C ILE A 422 -10.00 -18.82 2.51
N MET A 423 -10.31 -20.06 2.90
CA MET A 423 -11.70 -20.51 2.95
C MET A 423 -12.52 -19.77 4.03
N GLN A 424 -11.92 -19.50 5.20
CA GLN A 424 -12.54 -18.67 6.23
C GLN A 424 -12.75 -17.23 5.75
N LEU A 425 -11.73 -16.62 5.12
CA LEU A 425 -11.84 -15.31 4.50
C LEU A 425 -12.98 -15.29 3.46
N ARG A 426 -13.01 -16.24 2.52
CA ARG A 426 -14.07 -16.35 1.50
C ARG A 426 -15.46 -16.47 2.12
N ASN A 427 -15.62 -17.21 3.22
CA ASN A 427 -16.88 -17.34 3.92
C ASN A 427 -17.28 -16.04 4.65
N ALA A 428 -16.32 -15.36 5.29
CA ALA A 428 -16.52 -14.04 5.87
C ALA A 428 -16.93 -13.00 4.81
N LEU A 429 -16.25 -12.99 3.66
CA LEU A 429 -16.56 -12.12 2.52
C LEU A 429 -17.98 -12.38 1.99
N LYS A 430 -18.41 -13.64 1.89
CA LYS A 430 -19.78 -13.99 1.49
C LYS A 430 -20.83 -13.53 2.51
N ALA A 431 -20.61 -13.78 3.80
CA ALA A 431 -21.55 -13.39 4.85
C ALA A 431 -21.70 -11.86 4.97
N ALA A 432 -20.63 -11.12 4.70
CA ALA A 432 -20.66 -9.67 4.73
C ALA A 432 -21.29 -9.06 3.45
N LYS A 433 -21.17 -9.71 2.28
CA LYS A 433 -21.94 -9.34 1.07
C LYS A 433 -23.46 -9.39 1.30
N GLU A 434 -23.96 -10.25 2.18
CA GLU A 434 -25.40 -10.27 2.53
C GLU A 434 -25.82 -9.11 3.45
N ARG A 435 -24.88 -8.54 4.21
CA ARG A 435 -25.13 -7.37 5.08
C ARG A 435 -25.11 -6.04 4.29
N VAL A 436 -24.40 -6.03 3.17
CA VAL A 436 -24.18 -4.88 2.28
C VAL A 436 -25.49 -4.26 1.79
N ASP A 437 -26.44 -5.08 1.35
CA ASP A 437 -27.72 -4.58 0.81
C ASP A 437 -28.57 -3.90 1.92
N ALA A 438 -28.44 -4.36 3.16
CA ALA A 438 -29.16 -3.81 4.31
C ALA A 438 -28.54 -2.50 4.84
N GLU A 439 -27.25 -2.27 4.58
CA GLU A 439 -26.52 -1.08 5.02
C GLU A 439 -26.55 0.02 3.95
N ALA A 440 -26.44 -0.34 2.67
CA ALA A 440 -26.68 0.57 1.54
C ALA A 440 -28.06 1.22 1.60
N ALA A 441 -29.08 0.44 2.01
CA ALA A 441 -30.45 0.93 2.20
C ALA A 441 -30.61 1.95 3.34
N LYS A 442 -29.62 2.10 4.23
CA LYS A 442 -29.60 3.06 5.33
C LYS A 442 -28.74 4.29 5.06
N SER A 443 -27.98 4.31 3.96
CA SER A 443 -27.12 5.44 3.63
C SER A 443 -27.93 6.69 3.31
N THR A 444 -27.47 7.84 3.83
CA THR A 444 -28.02 9.17 3.49
C THR A 444 -27.26 9.82 2.33
N SER A 445 -26.28 9.13 1.74
CA SER A 445 -25.44 9.68 0.66
C SER A 445 -26.23 10.16 -0.55
N ALA A 446 -27.41 9.58 -0.81
CA ALA A 446 -28.28 10.01 -1.89
C ALA A 446 -28.82 11.45 -1.74
N GLU A 447 -28.74 12.05 -0.55
CA GLU A 447 -29.18 13.43 -0.28
C GLU A 447 -28.45 14.47 -1.14
N VAL A 448 -27.21 14.21 -1.57
CA VAL A 448 -26.45 15.12 -2.45
C VAL A 448 -27.08 15.27 -3.84
N TYR A 449 -27.91 14.30 -4.26
CA TYR A 449 -28.64 14.36 -5.53
C TYR A 449 -30.01 15.04 -5.42
N LEU A 450 -30.41 15.46 -4.22
CA LEU A 450 -31.67 16.17 -3.99
C LEU A 450 -31.44 17.69 -4.04
N ASP A 451 -32.52 18.43 -4.18
CA ASP A 451 -32.49 19.89 -4.17
C ASP A 451 -32.51 20.35 -2.70
N GLY A 452 -31.33 20.29 -2.07
CA GLY A 452 -31.14 20.54 -0.64
C GLY A 452 -29.71 20.94 -0.29
N ASP A 453 -29.37 20.79 1.00
CA ASP A 453 -28.07 21.13 1.59
C ASP A 453 -27.16 19.91 1.83
N GLY A 454 -27.53 18.74 1.28
CA GLY A 454 -26.76 17.51 1.36
C GLY A 454 -25.28 17.71 1.00
N SER A 455 -24.39 17.18 1.83
CA SER A 455 -22.94 17.45 1.74
C SER A 455 -22.05 16.26 2.08
N ASP A 456 -22.65 15.08 2.11
CA ASP A 456 -22.01 13.84 2.54
C ASP A 456 -22.23 12.78 1.44
N PRO A 457 -21.56 12.91 0.27
CA PRO A 457 -21.64 11.90 -0.80
C PRO A 457 -21.08 10.56 -0.31
N SER A 458 -21.32 9.45 -1.02
CA SER A 458 -20.59 8.21 -0.70
C SER A 458 -19.19 8.24 -1.30
N HIS A 459 -18.28 7.46 -0.72
CA HIS A 459 -16.93 7.29 -1.25
C HIS A 459 -16.96 6.74 -2.68
N SER A 460 -17.74 5.68 -2.93
CA SER A 460 -17.93 5.08 -4.26
C SER A 460 -18.52 5.98 -5.35
N ASP A 461 -19.16 7.09 -4.99
CA ASP A 461 -19.67 8.07 -5.97
C ASP A 461 -18.60 9.10 -6.32
N ILE A 462 -17.82 9.55 -5.34
CA ILE A 462 -16.88 10.68 -5.49
C ILE A 462 -15.46 10.24 -5.85
N SER A 463 -15.08 8.98 -5.60
CA SER A 463 -13.70 8.52 -5.77
C SER A 463 -13.27 8.47 -7.24
N LYS A 464 -12.01 8.84 -7.52
CA LYS A 464 -11.39 8.83 -8.86
C LYS A 464 -10.34 7.73 -9.02
N ASP A 465 -10.30 6.77 -8.12
CA ASP A 465 -9.24 5.76 -8.04
C ASP A 465 -9.23 4.82 -9.24
N HIS A 466 -10.41 4.51 -9.77
CA HIS A 466 -10.53 3.65 -10.93
C HIS A 466 -10.30 4.41 -12.21
N PHE A 467 -9.52 3.80 -13.11
CA PHE A 467 -9.21 4.37 -14.42
C PHE A 467 -10.43 4.55 -15.34
N SER A 468 -11.56 3.89 -15.04
CA SER A 468 -12.81 4.15 -15.77
C SER A 468 -13.37 5.54 -15.49
N ASN A 469 -13.10 6.13 -14.32
CA ASN A 469 -13.60 7.46 -13.99
C ASN A 469 -12.92 8.50 -14.89
N VAL A 470 -13.72 9.33 -15.57
CA VAL A 470 -13.22 10.37 -16.49
C VAL A 470 -12.28 11.39 -15.81
N LEU A 471 -12.39 11.55 -14.49
CA LEU A 471 -11.54 12.42 -13.68
C LEU A 471 -10.32 11.70 -13.05
N ASN A 472 -10.10 10.40 -13.30
CA ASN A 472 -8.90 9.69 -12.84
C ASN A 472 -7.61 10.36 -13.32
N GLN A 473 -7.54 10.70 -14.61
CA GLN A 473 -6.35 11.32 -15.18
C GLN A 473 -5.99 12.68 -14.54
N PRO A 474 -6.89 13.68 -14.46
CA PRO A 474 -6.56 14.95 -13.81
C PRO A 474 -6.29 14.80 -12.32
N ALA A 475 -7.01 13.93 -11.59
CA ALA A 475 -6.74 13.67 -10.19
C ALA A 475 -5.34 13.06 -9.99
N GLY A 476 -4.97 12.04 -10.77
CA GLY A 476 -3.64 11.44 -10.73
C GLY A 476 -2.52 12.40 -11.10
N LEU A 477 -2.74 13.29 -12.08
CA LEU A 477 -1.78 14.35 -12.39
C LEU A 477 -1.56 15.29 -11.19
N VAL A 478 -2.63 15.71 -10.50
CA VAL A 478 -2.53 16.50 -9.26
C VAL A 478 -1.76 15.74 -8.19
N SER A 479 -2.05 14.44 -7.99
CA SER A 479 -1.32 13.58 -7.06
C SER A 479 0.17 13.49 -7.39
N THR A 480 0.56 13.40 -8.66
CA THR A 480 2.00 13.43 -9.02
C THR A 480 2.67 14.77 -8.70
N VAL A 481 1.93 15.89 -8.74
CA VAL A 481 2.44 17.21 -8.32
C VAL A 481 2.67 17.26 -6.82
N THR A 482 1.68 16.82 -6.03
CA THR A 482 1.73 16.84 -4.56
C THR A 482 2.81 15.90 -4.05
N THR A 483 2.90 14.68 -4.59
CA THR A 483 3.93 13.69 -4.24
C THR A 483 5.34 14.19 -4.55
N ASN A 484 5.51 14.81 -5.72
CA ASN A 484 6.78 15.39 -6.10
C ASN A 484 7.18 16.55 -5.17
N TRP A 485 6.28 17.52 -4.97
CA TRP A 485 6.54 18.68 -4.12
C TRP A 485 6.85 18.30 -2.67
N THR A 486 6.00 17.48 -2.05
CA THR A 486 6.15 17.03 -0.66
C THR A 486 7.48 16.32 -0.46
N THR A 487 7.82 15.36 -1.34
CA THR A 487 9.10 14.65 -1.26
C THR A 487 10.28 15.60 -1.35
N GLN A 488 10.26 16.57 -2.27
CA GLN A 488 11.33 17.56 -2.36
C GLN A 488 11.48 18.39 -1.09
N GLN A 489 10.37 18.80 -0.45
CA GLN A 489 10.43 19.57 0.78
C GLN A 489 10.99 18.74 1.95
N VAL A 490 10.56 17.48 2.07
CA VAL A 490 11.06 16.54 3.08
C VAL A 490 12.55 16.26 2.89
N VAL A 491 13.00 15.95 1.67
CA VAL A 491 14.43 15.68 1.39
C VAL A 491 15.29 16.90 1.72
N LYS A 492 14.81 18.12 1.43
CA LYS A 492 15.54 19.35 1.84
C LYS A 492 15.64 19.48 3.36
N CYS A 493 14.63 19.05 4.12
CA CYS A 493 14.70 18.99 5.59
C CYS A 493 15.63 17.89 6.11
N TRP A 494 15.78 16.78 5.38
CA TRP A 494 16.77 15.77 5.71
C TRP A 494 18.20 16.27 5.48
N ASP A 495 18.44 16.98 4.37
CA ASP A 495 19.76 17.54 4.03
C ASP A 495 20.16 18.71 4.95
N ASP A 496 19.20 19.52 5.39
CA ASP A 496 19.43 20.69 6.25
C ASP A 496 18.76 20.53 7.63
N LYS A 497 19.58 20.24 8.64
CA LYS A 497 19.14 20.10 10.04
C LYS A 497 18.68 21.41 10.67
N PHE A 498 19.02 22.57 10.10
CA PHE A 498 18.61 23.88 10.62
C PHE A 498 17.31 24.38 9.99
N ARG A 499 16.84 23.72 8.93
CA ARG A 499 15.55 24.05 8.33
C ARG A 499 14.41 23.75 9.31
N ASP A 500 13.47 24.67 9.44
CA ASP A 500 12.31 24.51 10.31
C ASP A 500 11.37 23.42 9.74
N GLU A 501 11.20 22.35 10.52
CA GLU A 501 10.34 21.22 10.15
C GLU A 501 8.86 21.59 10.20
N GLU A 502 8.44 22.40 11.17
CA GLU A 502 7.05 22.83 11.34
C GLU A 502 6.65 23.80 10.23
N ASP A 503 7.55 24.72 9.85
CA ASP A 503 7.32 25.59 8.70
C ASP A 503 7.21 24.80 7.41
N THR A 504 8.08 23.79 7.22
CA THR A 504 8.04 22.94 6.03
C THR A 504 6.75 22.13 5.95
N ILE A 505 6.32 21.52 7.05
CA ILE A 505 5.05 20.78 7.11
C ILE A 505 3.87 21.71 6.85
N ARG A 506 3.85 22.90 7.47
CA ARG A 506 2.80 23.90 7.23
C ARG A 506 2.73 24.34 5.77
N GLN A 507 3.87 24.46 5.07
CA GLN A 507 3.89 24.73 3.63
C GLN A 507 3.33 23.56 2.81
N ILE A 508 3.67 22.32 3.17
CA ILE A 508 3.12 21.11 2.53
C ILE A 508 1.60 21.05 2.70
N LEU A 509 1.08 21.29 3.90
CA LEU A 509 -0.35 21.24 4.20
C LEU A 509 -1.20 22.26 3.42
N THR A 510 -0.58 23.24 2.76
CA THR A 510 -1.30 24.13 1.82
C THR A 510 -1.88 23.40 0.60
N ILE A 511 -1.50 22.13 0.38
CA ILE A 511 -2.12 21.19 -0.56
C ILE A 511 -3.61 21.01 -0.26
N MET A 512 -4.01 20.87 1.00
CA MET A 512 -5.42 20.74 1.38
C MET A 512 -6.09 22.11 1.35
N HIS A 513 -6.74 22.42 0.23
CA HIS A 513 -7.36 23.73 0.03
C HIS A 513 -8.52 23.68 -0.95
N HIS A 514 -9.46 24.59 -0.79
CA HIS A 514 -10.47 24.87 -1.80
C HIS A 514 -9.89 25.82 -2.87
N PRO A 515 -10.04 25.54 -4.19
CA PRO A 515 -9.45 26.36 -5.26
C PRO A 515 -9.93 27.82 -5.31
N ALA A 516 -11.12 28.12 -4.76
CA ALA A 516 -11.74 29.46 -4.75
C ALA A 516 -11.36 30.33 -3.55
N PHE A 517 -10.73 29.78 -2.50
CA PHE A 517 -10.52 30.47 -1.22
C PHE A 517 -9.18 31.25 -1.14
N PRO A 518 -8.04 30.73 -1.63
CA PRO A 518 -6.78 31.46 -1.59
C PRO A 518 -6.84 32.75 -2.42
N ARG A 519 -6.63 33.91 -1.77
CA ARG A 519 -6.45 35.19 -2.47
C ARG A 519 -5.16 35.21 -3.30
N HIS A 520 -4.12 34.61 -2.75
CA HIS A 520 -2.83 34.40 -3.40
C HIS A 520 -2.48 32.93 -3.25
N LYS A 521 -2.55 32.18 -4.36
CA LYS A 521 -2.21 30.77 -4.37
C LYS A 521 -0.71 30.60 -4.07
N THR A 522 -0.37 29.66 -3.18
CA THR A 522 1.02 29.22 -3.02
C THR A 522 1.51 28.54 -4.30
N PRO A 523 2.83 28.37 -4.51
CA PRO A 523 3.33 27.68 -5.69
C PRO A 523 2.70 26.30 -5.89
N ILE A 524 2.58 25.50 -4.82
CA ILE A 524 1.96 24.16 -4.90
C ILE A 524 0.47 24.23 -5.25
N GLN A 525 -0.30 25.14 -4.65
CA GLN A 525 -1.72 25.33 -4.99
C GLN A 525 -1.91 25.74 -6.45
N LYS A 526 -1.00 26.58 -6.97
CA LYS A 526 -0.97 26.92 -8.38
C LYS A 526 -0.66 25.70 -9.24
N TYR A 527 0.37 24.91 -8.92
CA TYR A 527 0.73 23.74 -9.72
C TYR A 527 -0.36 22.66 -9.74
N MET A 528 -1.10 22.48 -8.63
CA MET A 528 -2.27 21.60 -8.58
C MET A 528 -3.37 22.10 -9.52
N PHE A 529 -3.69 23.40 -9.49
CA PHE A 529 -4.68 24.00 -10.38
C PHE A 529 -4.25 23.92 -11.85
N ASP A 530 -3.01 24.30 -12.15
CA ASP A 530 -2.42 24.27 -13.49
C ASP A 530 -2.46 22.84 -14.08
N ALA A 531 -2.32 21.79 -13.27
CA ALA A 531 -2.43 20.40 -13.75
C ALA A 531 -3.83 20.05 -14.28
N VAL A 532 -4.89 20.53 -13.61
CA VAL A 532 -6.29 20.35 -14.06
C VAL A 532 -6.59 21.24 -15.26
N GLU A 533 -6.14 22.50 -15.22
CA GLU A 533 -6.30 23.47 -16.31
C GLU A 533 -5.63 22.99 -17.60
N GLU A 534 -4.38 22.52 -17.50
CA GLU A 534 -3.67 21.92 -18.62
C GLU A 534 -4.44 20.71 -19.16
N TRP A 535 -4.82 19.76 -18.31
CA TRP A 535 -5.61 18.60 -18.75
C TRP A 535 -6.89 19.02 -19.49
N TRP A 536 -7.65 19.96 -18.93
CA TRP A 536 -8.89 20.46 -19.54
C TRP A 536 -8.63 21.05 -20.93
N HIS A 537 -7.61 21.91 -21.06
CA HIS A 537 -7.32 22.58 -22.32
C HIS A 537 -6.71 21.68 -23.41
N HIS A 538 -6.10 20.54 -23.05
CA HIS A 538 -5.63 19.55 -24.02
C HIS A 538 -6.78 18.77 -24.68
N ASN A 539 -7.99 18.81 -24.13
CA ASN A 539 -9.16 18.22 -24.77
C ASN A 539 -9.70 19.13 -25.89
N SER A 540 -10.07 18.52 -27.02
CA SER A 540 -10.81 19.16 -28.10
C SER A 540 -12.20 19.61 -27.63
N ASP A 541 -12.84 20.52 -28.36
CA ASP A 541 -14.18 21.02 -27.98
C ASP A 541 -15.23 19.91 -27.94
N SER A 542 -15.11 18.90 -28.82
CA SER A 542 -15.98 17.72 -28.80
C SER A 542 -15.78 16.89 -27.54
N GLU A 543 -14.53 16.66 -27.13
CA GLU A 543 -14.23 15.91 -25.91
C GLU A 543 -14.66 16.66 -24.66
N LYS A 544 -14.43 17.97 -24.60
CA LYS A 544 -14.95 18.82 -23.50
C LYS A 544 -16.47 18.73 -23.39
N SER A 545 -17.18 18.70 -24.52
CA SER A 545 -18.63 18.53 -24.52
C SER A 545 -19.06 17.16 -23.99
N THR A 546 -18.34 16.09 -24.35
CA THR A 546 -18.58 14.74 -23.82
C THR A 546 -18.33 14.69 -22.32
N ILE A 547 -17.18 15.21 -21.86
CA ILE A 547 -16.80 15.22 -20.45
C ILE A 547 -17.82 16.02 -19.63
N ARG A 548 -18.26 17.20 -20.11
CA ARG A 548 -19.34 17.97 -19.47
C ARG A 548 -20.61 17.14 -19.30
N GLY A 549 -21.04 16.44 -20.35
CA GLY A 549 -22.20 15.56 -20.29
C GLY A 549 -22.07 14.47 -19.24
N MET A 550 -20.91 13.79 -19.20
CA MET A 550 -20.60 12.73 -18.24
C MET A 550 -20.62 13.21 -16.78
N LEU A 551 -20.23 14.47 -16.55
CA LEU A 551 -20.07 15.05 -15.21
C LEU A 551 -21.33 15.79 -14.71
N THR A 552 -22.45 15.71 -15.41
CA THR A 552 -23.72 16.26 -14.91
C THR A 552 -24.24 15.48 -13.70
N LYS A 553 -25.05 16.12 -12.86
CA LYS A 553 -25.69 15.49 -11.68
C LYS A 553 -26.44 14.20 -12.03
N GLU A 554 -27.15 14.19 -13.16
CA GLU A 554 -27.90 13.03 -13.64
C GLU A 554 -26.99 11.92 -14.17
N SER A 555 -25.97 12.25 -14.96
CA SER A 555 -25.01 11.27 -15.46
C SER A 555 -24.19 10.65 -14.33
N VAL A 556 -23.76 11.44 -13.34
CA VAL A 556 -23.06 10.92 -12.16
C VAL A 556 -23.94 9.96 -11.37
N ARG A 557 -25.19 10.34 -11.08
CA ARG A 557 -26.19 9.49 -10.39
C ARG A 557 -26.42 8.15 -11.09
N ASN A 558 -26.32 8.14 -12.41
CA ASN A 558 -26.49 6.95 -13.24
C ASN A 558 -25.15 6.25 -13.59
N ARG A 559 -24.04 6.57 -12.90
CA ARG A 559 -22.69 5.99 -13.11
C ARG A 559 -22.11 6.20 -14.53
N GLN A 560 -22.60 7.18 -15.28
CA GLN A 560 -22.17 7.45 -16.66
C GLN A 560 -20.85 8.23 -16.75
N HIS A 561 -20.30 8.65 -15.62
CA HIS A 561 -18.96 9.27 -15.53
C HIS A 561 -17.83 8.23 -15.53
N GLU A 562 -18.18 6.94 -15.49
CA GLU A 562 -17.27 5.81 -15.61
C GLU A 562 -17.36 5.21 -17.03
N ASN A 563 -16.23 5.12 -17.74
CA ASN A 563 -16.13 4.44 -19.03
C ASN A 563 -15.37 3.11 -18.89
N HIS A 564 -16.11 2.03 -18.66
CA HIS A 564 -15.58 0.66 -18.59
C HIS A 564 -15.17 0.07 -19.95
N THR A 565 -15.32 0.84 -21.03
CA THR A 565 -14.95 0.46 -22.40
C THR A 565 -13.78 1.25 -22.95
N LEU A 566 -13.06 1.98 -22.08
CA LEU A 566 -11.91 2.81 -22.45
C LEU A 566 -10.89 2.01 -23.27
N THR A 567 -10.52 2.54 -24.43
CA THR A 567 -9.51 1.97 -25.32
C THR A 567 -8.32 2.92 -25.47
N LEU A 568 -7.22 2.41 -26.01
CA LEU A 568 -6.03 3.23 -26.27
C LEU A 568 -6.28 4.35 -27.27
N LYS A 569 -7.23 4.18 -28.20
CA LYS A 569 -7.61 5.22 -29.16
C LYS A 569 -8.16 6.46 -28.47
N ASP A 570 -8.84 6.26 -27.34
CA ASP A 570 -9.40 7.35 -26.53
C ASP A 570 -8.30 8.12 -25.78
N LEU A 571 -7.11 7.52 -25.66
CA LEU A 571 -5.93 8.07 -24.99
C LEU A 571 -4.88 8.61 -25.98
N GLU A 572 -5.08 8.42 -27.29
CA GLU A 572 -4.17 8.95 -28.32
C GLU A 572 -4.09 10.48 -28.23
N GLY A 573 -2.86 11.01 -28.19
CA GLY A 573 -2.61 12.45 -28.08
C GLY A 573 -2.84 13.05 -26.69
N LYS A 574 -3.30 12.26 -25.71
CA LYS A 574 -3.39 12.70 -24.31
C LYS A 574 -2.01 12.81 -23.67
N ARG A 575 -1.93 13.56 -22.57
CA ARG A 575 -0.68 13.72 -21.81
C ARG A 575 -0.30 12.36 -21.21
N LYS A 576 0.93 11.92 -21.50
CA LYS A 576 1.54 10.71 -20.94
C LYS A 576 2.57 11.06 -19.87
N GLY A 577 2.51 10.36 -18.74
CA GLY A 577 3.45 10.44 -17.64
C GLY A 577 3.16 11.58 -16.66
N VAL A 578 4.04 11.69 -15.66
CA VAL A 578 3.84 12.58 -14.51
C VAL A 578 3.76 14.05 -14.88
N ALA A 579 3.07 14.84 -14.04
CA ALA A 579 2.94 16.27 -14.24
C ALA A 579 4.30 16.99 -14.28
N SER A 580 4.36 18.05 -15.07
CA SER A 580 5.54 18.91 -15.22
C SER A 580 5.24 20.30 -14.71
N PHE A 581 6.07 20.80 -13.81
CA PHE A 581 5.95 22.14 -13.23
C PHE A 581 7.35 22.67 -12.89
N PRO A 582 7.52 23.98 -12.63
CA PRO A 582 8.83 24.55 -12.32
C PRO A 582 9.53 23.81 -11.16
N GLY A 583 10.67 23.18 -11.46
CA GLY A 583 11.46 22.42 -10.48
C GLY A 583 11.03 20.97 -10.27
N SER A 584 10.08 20.42 -11.04
CA SER A 584 9.65 19.02 -10.91
C SER A 584 10.72 17.99 -11.33
N ARG A 585 11.73 18.41 -12.10
CA ARG A 585 12.83 17.58 -12.61
C ARG A 585 14.20 18.19 -12.29
N PRO A 586 14.68 18.12 -11.03
CA PRO A 586 16.03 18.52 -10.68
C PRO A 586 17.10 17.65 -11.39
N LYS A 587 18.34 18.15 -11.46
CA LYS A 587 19.46 17.37 -12.03
C LYS A 587 19.80 16.20 -11.10
N LEU A 588 19.95 15.01 -11.67
CA LEU A 588 20.21 13.76 -10.95
C LEU A 588 21.56 13.13 -11.33
N LYS A 589 22.11 12.35 -10.41
CA LYS A 589 23.28 11.48 -10.56
C LYS A 589 22.90 10.05 -10.18
N GLN A 590 23.55 9.07 -10.80
CA GLN A 590 23.47 7.68 -10.35
C GLN A 590 24.32 7.48 -9.10
N LYS A 591 23.87 6.62 -8.19
CA LYS A 591 24.65 6.22 -7.02
C LYS A 591 25.87 5.39 -7.48
N PRO A 592 27.05 5.54 -6.86
CA PRO A 592 28.18 4.66 -7.13
C PRO A 592 27.84 3.23 -6.69
N ALA A 593 28.35 2.23 -7.43
CA ALA A 593 28.19 0.82 -7.05
C ALA A 593 28.78 0.57 -5.65
N LYS A 594 28.07 -0.22 -4.82
CA LYS A 594 28.58 -0.60 -3.50
C LYS A 594 29.85 -1.45 -3.65
N PRO A 595 30.88 -1.28 -2.80
CA PRO A 595 32.05 -2.14 -2.81
C PRO A 595 31.73 -3.56 -2.27
N SER A 596 32.48 -4.55 -2.79
CA SER A 596 32.60 -5.98 -2.48
C SER A 596 31.56 -6.67 -1.56
N PRO A 597 31.06 -7.89 -1.93
CA PRO A 597 30.14 -8.73 -1.14
C PRO A 597 30.53 -9.05 0.31
N LEU A 598 31.79 -8.82 0.71
CA LEU A 598 32.33 -9.19 2.03
C LEU A 598 31.78 -8.35 3.20
N THR A 599 31.43 -7.08 2.99
CA THR A 599 30.85 -6.23 4.04
C THR A 599 29.41 -6.63 4.37
N TRP A 600 28.67 -7.14 3.39
CA TRP A 600 27.32 -7.68 3.58
C TRP A 600 27.31 -8.88 4.52
N ALA A 601 28.22 -9.84 4.35
CA ALA A 601 28.26 -11.06 5.15
C ALA A 601 28.39 -10.81 6.66
N VAL A 602 29.10 -9.73 7.04
CA VAL A 602 29.34 -9.38 8.45
C VAL A 602 28.13 -8.74 9.12
N ASP A 603 27.42 -7.84 8.42
CA ASP A 603 26.21 -7.20 8.97
C ASP A 603 25.00 -8.14 8.93
N THR A 604 24.91 -8.97 7.90
CA THR A 604 23.93 -10.05 7.72
C THR A 604 24.05 -11.12 8.81
N ALA A 605 25.25 -11.54 9.18
CA ALA A 605 25.44 -12.51 10.28
C ALA A 605 24.92 -12.00 11.63
N LYS A 606 24.97 -10.69 11.89
CA LYS A 606 24.45 -10.10 13.12
C LYS A 606 22.92 -10.03 13.13
N SER A 607 22.29 -9.73 11.99
CA SER A 607 20.82 -9.73 11.88
C SER A 607 20.25 -11.15 11.93
N ASP A 608 20.91 -12.13 11.29
CA ASP A 608 20.52 -13.54 11.34
C ASP A 608 20.60 -14.11 12.76
N ALA A 609 21.68 -13.80 13.48
CA ALA A 609 21.79 -14.20 14.88
C ALA A 609 20.62 -13.63 15.71
N LYS A 610 20.30 -12.34 15.56
CA LYS A 610 19.16 -11.71 16.26
C LYS A 610 17.82 -12.32 15.88
N TRP A 611 17.60 -12.61 14.60
CA TRP A 611 16.35 -13.23 14.12
C TRP A 611 16.19 -14.64 14.69
N VAL A 612 17.23 -15.49 14.61
CA VAL A 612 17.22 -16.84 15.19
C VAL A 612 16.93 -16.79 16.70
N PHE A 613 17.58 -15.88 17.42
CA PHE A 613 17.31 -15.68 18.86
C PHE A 613 15.87 -15.20 19.14
N GLY A 614 15.32 -14.33 18.28
CA GLY A 614 13.96 -13.83 18.38
C GLY A 614 12.91 -14.92 18.13
N ALA A 615 13.08 -15.71 17.07
CA ALA A 615 12.21 -16.82 16.72
C ALA A 615 12.20 -17.89 17.84
N VAL A 616 13.37 -18.24 18.38
CA VAL A 616 13.49 -19.16 19.53
C VAL A 616 12.77 -18.62 20.76
N LYS A 617 12.92 -17.33 21.07
CA LYS A 617 12.27 -16.70 22.22
C LYS A 617 10.75 -16.61 22.08
N ARG A 618 10.24 -16.44 20.85
CA ARG A 618 8.80 -16.44 20.54
C ARG A 618 8.20 -17.85 20.68
N GLY A 619 8.89 -18.88 20.18
CA GLY A 619 8.46 -20.29 20.33
C GLY A 619 8.48 -20.81 21.77
N VAL A 620 9.29 -20.23 22.67
CA VAL A 620 9.35 -20.63 24.09
C VAL A 620 8.19 -20.07 24.93
N ARG A 621 7.41 -19.09 24.43
CA ARG A 621 6.27 -18.51 25.16
C ARG A 621 4.94 -19.26 25.00
N ASP A 622 4.91 -20.32 24.21
CA ASP A 622 3.75 -21.21 24.06
C ASP A 622 4.06 -22.59 24.70
N PRO A 623 3.30 -23.04 25.72
CA PRO A 623 3.58 -24.29 26.42
C PRO A 623 3.45 -25.54 25.52
N VAL A 624 2.81 -25.45 24.35
CA VAL A 624 2.70 -26.58 23.40
C VAL A 624 3.88 -26.62 22.43
N ALA A 625 4.54 -25.49 22.15
CA ALA A 625 5.76 -25.42 21.34
C ALA A 625 7.06 -25.70 22.14
N ALA A 626 7.00 -25.55 23.48
CA ALA A 626 8.17 -25.62 24.35
C ALA A 626 8.81 -27.02 24.51
N VAL A 627 8.15 -28.11 24.11
CA VAL A 627 8.65 -29.47 24.39
C VAL A 627 9.71 -29.95 23.37
N GLY A 628 9.82 -29.32 22.19
CA GLY A 628 10.79 -29.75 21.16
C GLY A 628 12.11 -28.96 21.11
N PHE A 629 12.14 -27.71 21.58
CA PHE A 629 13.27 -26.81 21.33
C PHE A 629 14.42 -26.93 22.34
N LEU A 630 14.20 -27.58 23.49
CA LEU A 630 15.02 -27.35 24.69
C LEU A 630 16.10 -28.39 25.02
N VAL A 631 16.39 -29.39 24.19
CA VAL A 631 17.44 -30.39 24.55
C VAL A 631 18.59 -30.52 23.53
N GLY A 632 18.44 -30.08 22.28
CA GLY A 632 19.51 -30.21 21.26
C GLY A 632 20.24 -28.91 20.91
N GLY A 633 19.50 -27.83 20.66
CA GLY A 633 20.04 -26.62 20.01
C GLY A 633 20.85 -25.70 20.93
N LEU A 634 20.42 -25.54 22.18
CA LEU A 634 21.08 -24.62 23.13
C LEU A 634 22.49 -25.09 23.53
N TYR A 635 22.69 -26.41 23.65
CA TYR A 635 23.97 -27.00 24.04
C TYR A 635 25.01 -26.87 22.92
N MET A 636 24.59 -27.06 21.66
CA MET A 636 25.45 -26.89 20.48
C MET A 636 25.84 -25.42 20.25
N PHE A 637 24.94 -24.48 20.52
CA PHE A 637 25.19 -23.05 20.34
C PHE A 637 26.16 -22.49 21.40
N PHE A 638 26.01 -22.87 22.67
CA PHE A 638 26.96 -22.50 23.73
C PHE A 638 28.34 -23.13 23.52
N ALA A 639 28.41 -24.38 23.06
CA ALA A 639 29.68 -25.03 22.74
C ALA A 639 30.43 -24.33 21.59
N GLN A 640 29.73 -23.84 20.58
CA GLN A 640 30.34 -23.17 19.42
C GLN A 640 30.81 -21.75 19.74
N ILE A 641 30.05 -20.98 20.53
CA ILE A 641 30.49 -19.66 21.01
C ILE A 641 31.69 -19.79 21.94
N LEU A 642 31.68 -20.78 22.85
CA LEU A 642 32.83 -21.05 23.73
C LEU A 642 34.08 -21.45 22.93
N MET A 643 33.92 -22.26 21.88
CA MET A 643 35.02 -22.65 20.98
C MET A 643 35.54 -21.49 20.11
N ALA A 644 34.67 -20.58 19.67
CA ALA A 644 35.05 -19.38 18.95
C ALA A 644 35.82 -18.39 19.84
N ILE A 645 35.38 -18.21 21.10
CA ILE A 645 36.06 -17.37 22.10
C ILE A 645 37.41 -17.99 22.47
N LEU A 646 37.49 -19.30 22.72
CA LEU A 646 38.75 -19.99 23.05
C LEU A 646 39.77 -19.97 21.88
N ARG A 647 39.32 -19.95 20.62
CA ARG A 647 40.20 -19.79 19.44
C ARG A 647 40.74 -18.37 19.28
N VAL A 648 39.98 -17.34 19.67
CA VAL A 648 40.44 -15.94 19.63
C VAL A 648 41.46 -15.64 20.74
N PHE A 649 41.35 -16.31 21.90
CA PHE A 649 42.25 -16.08 23.04
C PHE A 649 43.39 -17.12 23.20
N GLY A 650 43.37 -18.24 22.47
CA GLY A 650 44.35 -19.34 22.60
C GLY A 650 45.58 -19.28 21.68
N GLY A 651 45.71 -18.25 20.84
CA GLY A 651 46.78 -18.11 19.84
C GLY A 651 48.15 -17.64 20.37
N GLY A 652 48.57 -18.05 21.56
CA GLY A 652 49.90 -17.76 22.11
C GLY A 652 50.90 -18.88 21.83
N LYS A 653 51.74 -18.72 20.81
CA LYS A 653 52.86 -19.63 20.47
C LYS A 653 53.84 -19.77 21.65
N VAL A 654 53.98 -20.98 22.20
CA VAL A 654 55.19 -21.42 22.92
C VAL A 654 56.08 -22.12 21.90
N ARG A 655 57.20 -21.48 21.52
CA ARG A 655 58.29 -22.08 20.74
C ARG A 655 59.18 -22.89 21.69
N ARG A 656 59.36 -24.18 21.41
CA ARG A 656 60.54 -24.96 21.81
C ARG A 656 61.48 -25.00 20.62
N GLU A 657 62.60 -24.30 20.74
CA GLU A 657 63.99 -24.80 20.70
C GLU A 657 64.93 -23.60 20.90
#